data_AF-A0A0R1HXD5-F1
#
_entry.id   AF-A0A0R1HXD5-F1
#
_cell.length_a   1.000
_cell.length_b   1.000
_cell.length_c   1.000
_cell.angle_alpha   90.00
_cell.angle_beta   90.00
_cell.angle_gamma   90.00
#
_symmetry.space_group_name_H-M   'P 1'
#
loop_
_entity.id
_entity.type
_entity.pdbx_description
1 polymer ?
#
loop_
_entity_poly.entity_id
_entity_poly.type
_entity_poly.pdbx_seq_one_letter_code
_entity_poly.pdbx_strand_id
1 'polypeptide(L)'
;MVSRETFHSQRRSDRHQGVTQDQRLTGKRFWLIAAILSLVAVTALFLILGLAPFGPHNLAMSDMGSQYTQFFLMLRRAIVQHAWSPYSFTVGIGDSVIPIYTYYLMSPLNLLILAFPASHILTAINLIIFTKLVLASLSMTVLLTYKYNHRGFFTIGAGLAYSLSGFVAMNFYDLMWLDAVVLFPLIILGLERLFDNHIWGYLITLTATIVINYYMGYQTCLFVVFYFIYLLIRRKTHDDHSTGQYFKQQWPTIRRFIGLSALAGLLSAVVLLPTVFAMLSTGKNTFSAADYQLAPTFGGSALAGLGIGTTNFEGHLVHNPAVFVGLTFVVALLTFFLAKRVTSRAKWTGGGLLLVVILFMGLRPLNTIWHMFQMPAGFPFRMSYILSFVIIALGYEGAVSGAFNETRRVLMAGVGTAVLLSVGYWFANHPLSIDQTDPGFETQFMVSNNNYWLSLGAIVVATLLIALIGRQIKIARPLIVVFVGLEMVTNFVLATATLPFGNEARFSRAYTRSEAATNQRQQSGAMLAADTGDDSGFYRVGAIDHAFSKAFPQAYSGYNDAMTFDYAGASSYSSTLNSHTLNTMRNLGFFSRNERRISFQGSSAPAAQLLGLKYLFRVGEKPAVTTLLHRASLGYMVNDQLADTQLRPGDVLANLNRLLQGSTGRQNQFMQAAKVHLLSTSQRRGYRYQLKVTAATSGPQYLYIKDINVAEVTGYRDGERFSSDRHTPGNVLMGLGRMKAGQTTRVTLTSVHPLRQLSQSFAGLDQAAFTKWQQTIAKHQLKLRNAQSVLTHGANLTGEVTVGSTNRLLMVSVPYDKGWQVTVDGTAVATTKVMDGLLGVHLTPGQHQVTLQYRPQGLLVGGILTLVGLCLVVLMAGVRVRRVASE
;
A
#
# COMPACT_ATOMS: atom_id res chain seq x y z
N MET A 1 19.74 -19.04 -47.48
CA MET A 1 20.73 -19.58 -46.52
C MET A 1 22.09 -18.87 -46.57
N VAL A 2 22.48 -18.16 -47.64
CA VAL A 2 23.79 -17.47 -47.73
C VAL A 2 23.84 -16.08 -47.03
N SER A 3 22.71 -15.52 -46.56
CA SER A 3 22.70 -14.26 -45.78
C SER A 3 22.66 -14.43 -44.25
N ARG A 4 22.49 -15.67 -43.75
CA ARG A 4 22.56 -15.97 -42.30
C ARG A 4 24.02 -16.11 -41.81
N GLU A 5 24.95 -16.51 -42.68
CA GLU A 5 26.36 -16.70 -42.28
C GLU A 5 27.20 -15.43 -42.31
N THR A 6 26.93 -14.50 -43.23
CA THR A 6 27.64 -13.20 -43.32
C THR A 6 27.29 -12.26 -42.15
N PHE A 7 26.06 -12.31 -41.65
CA PHE A 7 25.66 -11.53 -40.47
C PHE A 7 26.16 -12.13 -39.14
N HIS A 8 26.37 -13.46 -39.10
CA HIS A 8 27.00 -14.13 -37.96
C HIS A 8 28.54 -14.03 -37.97
N SER A 9 29.17 -13.92 -39.15
CA SER A 9 30.62 -13.79 -39.27
C SER A 9 31.13 -12.37 -38.95
N GLN A 10 30.40 -11.30 -39.32
CA GLN A 10 30.74 -9.93 -38.89
C GLN A 10 30.57 -9.72 -37.38
N ARG A 11 29.63 -10.43 -36.73
CA ARG A 11 29.56 -10.50 -35.26
C ARG A 11 30.74 -11.26 -34.63
N ARG A 12 31.51 -12.04 -35.38
CA ARG A 12 32.73 -12.73 -34.91
C ARG A 12 34.00 -11.93 -35.20
N SER A 13 34.11 -11.23 -36.32
CA SER A 13 35.33 -10.49 -36.68
C SER A 13 35.53 -9.23 -35.83
N ASP A 14 34.48 -8.46 -35.54
CA ASP A 14 34.59 -7.25 -34.69
C ASP A 14 34.56 -7.56 -33.19
N ARG A 15 34.34 -8.83 -32.80
CA ARG A 15 34.38 -9.30 -31.41
C ARG A 15 35.72 -9.92 -31.01
N HIS A 16 36.70 -9.98 -31.92
CA HIS A 16 37.98 -10.65 -31.67
C HIS A 16 39.22 -9.76 -31.60
N GLN A 17 39.07 -8.44 -31.60
CA GLN A 17 40.19 -7.53 -31.29
C GLN A 17 39.82 -6.61 -30.11
N GLY A 18 40.16 -7.06 -28.90
CA GLY A 18 40.00 -6.28 -27.66
C GLY A 18 39.39 -7.03 -26.47
N VAL A 19 39.00 -8.29 -26.63
CA VAL A 19 38.50 -9.12 -25.52
C VAL A 19 39.69 -9.80 -24.86
N THR A 20 40.16 -9.26 -23.73
CA THR A 20 41.07 -9.97 -22.81
C THR A 20 40.49 -11.35 -22.49
N GLN A 21 41.29 -12.40 -22.65
CA GLN A 21 40.96 -13.78 -22.26
C GLN A 21 40.58 -13.82 -20.77
N ASP A 22 39.29 -13.63 -20.50
CA ASP A 22 38.72 -13.85 -19.17
C ASP A 22 38.68 -15.36 -18.89
N GLN A 23 39.20 -15.78 -17.74
CA GLN A 23 38.75 -17.02 -17.12
C GLN A 23 37.28 -16.83 -16.71
N ARG A 24 36.38 -17.00 -17.68
CA ARG A 24 34.93 -17.05 -17.46
C ARG A 24 34.67 -18.22 -16.51
N LEU A 25 33.95 -17.95 -15.42
CA LEU A 25 33.41 -19.04 -14.60
C LEU A 25 32.57 -19.94 -15.51
N THR A 26 32.75 -21.26 -15.40
CA THR A 26 31.93 -22.19 -16.19
C THR A 26 30.46 -21.95 -15.86
N GLY A 27 29.57 -22.13 -16.84
CA GLY A 27 28.17 -21.69 -16.73
C GLY A 27 27.47 -22.19 -15.46
N LYS A 28 27.63 -23.49 -15.14
CA LYS A 28 27.04 -24.08 -13.93
C LYS A 28 27.66 -23.54 -12.63
N ARG A 29 28.99 -23.43 -12.57
CA ARG A 29 29.70 -22.92 -11.38
C ARG A 29 29.38 -21.45 -11.12
N PHE A 30 29.26 -20.64 -12.17
CA PHE A 30 28.90 -19.22 -12.05
C PHE A 30 27.54 -19.03 -11.36
N TRP A 31 26.49 -19.72 -11.84
CA TRP A 31 25.15 -19.60 -11.26
C TRP A 31 25.08 -20.11 -9.82
N LEU A 32 25.80 -21.19 -9.50
CA LEU A 32 25.90 -21.70 -8.14
C LEU A 32 26.56 -20.67 -7.21
N ILE A 33 27.69 -20.07 -7.62
CA ILE A 33 28.38 -19.04 -6.85
C ILE A 33 27.49 -17.79 -6.68
N ALA A 34 26.80 -17.36 -7.75
CA ALA A 34 25.88 -16.22 -7.69
C ALA A 34 24.75 -16.46 -6.68
N ALA A 35 24.14 -17.65 -6.69
CA ALA A 35 23.11 -18.02 -5.73
C ALA A 35 23.64 -18.07 -4.30
N ILE A 36 24.78 -18.72 -4.07
CA ILE A 36 25.38 -18.83 -2.74
C ILE A 36 25.75 -17.45 -2.19
N LEU A 37 26.41 -16.60 -2.97
CA LEU A 37 26.80 -15.26 -2.50
C LEU A 37 25.58 -14.37 -2.21
N SER A 38 24.52 -14.48 -3.02
CA SER A 38 23.24 -13.79 -2.75
C SER A 38 22.61 -14.27 -1.45
N LEU A 39 22.54 -15.59 -1.25
CA LEU A 39 22.03 -16.19 -0.02
C LEU A 39 22.85 -15.77 1.20
N VAL A 40 24.18 -15.86 1.12
CA VAL A 40 25.07 -15.48 2.24
C VAL A 40 24.88 -14.01 2.61
N ALA A 41 24.84 -13.10 1.64
CA ALA A 41 24.67 -11.67 1.91
C ALA A 41 23.31 -11.36 2.58
N VAL A 42 22.21 -11.92 2.05
CA VAL A 42 20.86 -11.69 2.60
C VAL A 42 20.69 -12.39 3.95
N THR A 43 21.22 -13.61 4.12
CA THR A 43 21.22 -14.30 5.42
C THR A 43 22.02 -13.55 6.46
N ALA A 44 23.21 -13.05 6.11
CA ALA A 44 24.02 -12.22 7.01
C ALA A 44 23.24 -10.97 7.45
N LEU A 45 22.58 -10.29 6.50
CA LEU A 45 21.71 -9.16 6.83
C LEU A 45 20.60 -9.56 7.82
N PHE A 46 19.86 -10.63 7.54
CA PHE A 46 18.76 -11.08 8.41
C PHE A 46 19.23 -11.52 9.80
N LEU A 47 20.40 -12.14 9.89
CA LEU A 47 21.05 -12.48 11.16
C LEU A 47 21.45 -11.22 11.95
N ILE A 48 22.07 -10.23 11.28
CA ILE A 48 22.48 -8.96 11.92
C ILE A 48 21.25 -8.20 12.43
N LEU A 49 20.16 -8.18 11.66
CA LEU A 49 18.90 -7.55 12.06
C LEU A 49 18.10 -8.39 13.07
N GLY A 50 18.50 -9.64 13.31
CA GLY A 50 17.80 -10.58 14.19
C GLY A 50 16.39 -10.94 13.73
N LEU A 51 16.10 -10.90 12.42
CA LEU A 51 14.76 -11.15 11.88
C LEU A 51 14.42 -12.65 11.93
N ALA A 52 13.23 -12.98 12.42
CA ALA A 52 12.70 -14.33 12.43
C ALA A 52 12.68 -14.95 11.02
N PRO A 53 13.05 -16.24 10.87
CA PRO A 53 13.34 -17.21 11.92
C PRO A 53 14.80 -17.18 12.44
N PHE A 54 15.65 -16.30 11.92
CA PHE A 54 17.08 -16.23 12.27
C PHE A 54 17.37 -15.47 13.57
N GLY A 55 16.36 -14.80 14.14
CA GLY A 55 16.42 -14.14 15.43
C GLY A 55 15.02 -13.83 15.99
N PRO A 56 14.94 -13.08 17.10
CA PRO A 56 13.68 -12.85 17.83
C PRO A 56 12.81 -11.73 17.23
N HIS A 57 13.33 -10.94 16.29
CA HIS A 57 12.67 -9.75 15.77
C HIS A 57 11.68 -10.06 14.64
N ASN A 58 10.65 -9.24 14.53
CA ASN A 58 9.75 -9.21 13.39
C ASN A 58 9.45 -7.79 12.92
N LEU A 59 8.74 -7.67 11.81
CA LEU A 59 8.42 -6.41 11.16
C LEU A 59 7.02 -5.88 11.53
N ALA A 60 6.50 -6.16 12.73
CA ALA A 60 5.18 -5.67 13.16
C ALA A 60 5.17 -4.15 13.47
N MET A 61 5.58 -3.32 12.51
CA MET A 61 5.75 -1.87 12.64
C MET A 61 5.21 -1.15 11.41
N SER A 62 4.98 0.16 11.49
CA SER A 62 4.48 0.95 10.36
C SER A 62 3.22 0.33 9.70
N ASP A 63 3.09 0.42 8.38
CA ASP A 63 2.01 -0.19 7.60
C ASP A 63 2.06 -1.73 7.62
N MET A 64 3.21 -2.34 7.86
CA MET A 64 3.31 -3.81 8.01
C MET A 64 2.51 -4.29 9.23
N GLY A 65 2.66 -3.63 10.37
CA GLY A 65 1.94 -3.98 11.60
C GLY A 65 0.46 -3.56 11.60
N SER A 66 0.11 -2.51 10.87
CA SER A 66 -1.24 -1.90 10.92
C SER A 66 -2.16 -2.25 9.75
N GLN A 67 -1.62 -2.74 8.63
CA GLN A 67 -2.37 -3.14 7.43
C GLN A 67 -1.95 -4.51 6.90
N TYR A 68 -0.66 -4.68 6.54
CA TYR A 68 -0.25 -5.80 5.69
C TYR A 68 -0.41 -7.13 6.42
N THR A 69 0.00 -7.22 7.68
CA THR A 69 -0.17 -8.44 8.50
C THR A 69 -1.62 -8.92 8.48
N GLN A 70 -2.59 -8.00 8.61
CA GLN A 70 -4.01 -8.29 8.62
C GLN A 70 -4.52 -8.71 7.24
N PHE A 71 -4.03 -8.10 6.17
CA PHE A 71 -4.34 -8.52 4.79
C PHE A 71 -3.83 -9.93 4.50
N PHE A 72 -2.63 -10.27 4.97
CA PHE A 72 -2.06 -11.60 4.82
C PHE A 72 -2.79 -12.66 5.66
N LEU A 73 -3.24 -12.33 6.87
CA LEU A 73 -4.10 -13.20 7.67
C LEU A 73 -5.45 -13.45 6.97
N MET A 74 -6.06 -12.41 6.41
CA MET A 74 -7.28 -12.53 5.62
C MET A 74 -7.07 -13.42 4.38
N LEU A 75 -5.98 -13.23 3.63
CA LEU A 75 -5.64 -14.07 2.47
C LEU A 75 -5.44 -15.53 2.88
N ARG A 76 -4.64 -15.77 3.93
CA ARG A 76 -4.37 -17.12 4.44
C ARG A 76 -5.67 -17.81 4.80
N ARG A 77 -6.58 -17.13 5.51
CA ARG A 77 -7.88 -17.66 5.88
C ARG A 77 -8.72 -18.00 4.66
N ALA A 78 -8.84 -17.09 3.70
CA ALA A 78 -9.60 -17.29 2.46
C ALA A 78 -9.11 -18.54 1.69
N ILE A 79 -7.79 -18.74 1.59
CA ILE A 79 -7.20 -19.91 0.93
C ILE A 79 -7.48 -21.19 1.74
N VAL A 80 -7.14 -21.21 3.03
CA VAL A 80 -7.23 -22.41 3.89
C VAL A 80 -8.66 -22.88 4.08
N GLN A 81 -9.61 -21.94 4.18
CA GLN A 81 -11.03 -22.25 4.37
C GLN A 81 -11.79 -22.41 3.04
N HIS A 82 -11.12 -22.27 1.89
CA HIS A 82 -11.75 -22.25 0.56
C HIS A 82 -12.88 -21.21 0.42
N ALA A 83 -12.76 -20.09 1.14
CA ALA A 83 -13.77 -19.04 1.24
C ALA A 83 -13.32 -17.80 0.45
N TRP A 84 -13.58 -17.82 -0.86
CA TRP A 84 -13.25 -16.70 -1.75
C TRP A 84 -14.47 -15.82 -2.00
N SER A 85 -14.40 -14.58 -1.54
CA SER A 85 -15.44 -13.58 -1.78
C SER A 85 -14.81 -12.27 -2.26
N PRO A 86 -15.32 -11.64 -3.35
CA PRO A 86 -14.87 -10.32 -3.80
C PRO A 86 -15.32 -9.18 -2.88
N TYR A 87 -16.12 -9.48 -1.86
CA TYR A 87 -16.64 -8.54 -0.87
C TYR A 87 -16.54 -9.13 0.54
N SER A 88 -16.10 -8.34 1.52
CA SER A 88 -15.90 -8.83 2.89
C SER A 88 -16.43 -7.87 3.95
N PHE A 89 -17.13 -8.44 4.94
CA PHE A 89 -17.63 -7.76 6.14
C PHE A 89 -16.58 -7.56 7.23
N THR A 90 -15.37 -8.11 7.04
CA THR A 90 -14.22 -7.84 7.92
C THR A 90 -13.54 -6.52 7.56
N VAL A 91 -13.94 -5.87 6.45
CA VAL A 91 -13.42 -4.58 5.99
C VAL A 91 -14.46 -3.49 6.25
N GLY A 92 -14.25 -2.66 7.27
CA GLY A 92 -15.14 -1.54 7.57
C GLY A 92 -16.53 -2.06 7.94
N ILE A 93 -17.57 -1.55 7.30
CA ILE A 93 -18.95 -2.06 7.41
C ILE A 93 -19.30 -3.06 6.30
N GLY A 94 -18.30 -3.55 5.58
CA GLY A 94 -18.41 -4.26 4.30
C GLY A 94 -17.74 -3.44 3.21
N ASP A 95 -16.81 -4.02 2.45
CA ASP A 95 -16.21 -3.36 1.28
C ASP A 95 -15.70 -4.40 0.26
N SER A 96 -15.43 -3.92 -0.95
CA SER A 96 -14.72 -4.66 -2.00
C SER A 96 -13.29 -4.98 -1.56
N VAL A 97 -12.90 -6.26 -1.60
CA VAL A 97 -11.51 -6.67 -1.29
C VAL A 97 -10.59 -6.62 -2.51
N ILE A 98 -11.12 -6.30 -3.70
CA ILE A 98 -10.37 -6.26 -4.95
C ILE A 98 -9.15 -5.31 -4.90
N PRO A 99 -9.27 -4.05 -4.42
CA PRO A 99 -8.11 -3.17 -4.32
C PRO A 99 -7.04 -3.69 -3.34
N ILE A 100 -7.46 -4.35 -2.26
CA ILE A 100 -6.54 -4.97 -1.31
C ILE A 100 -5.76 -6.10 -1.99
N TYR A 101 -6.45 -7.00 -2.71
CA TYR A 101 -5.77 -8.09 -3.40
C TYR A 101 -4.80 -7.59 -4.47
N THR A 102 -5.29 -6.74 -5.37
CA THR A 102 -4.58 -6.33 -6.59
C THR A 102 -3.43 -5.36 -6.34
N TYR A 103 -3.41 -4.66 -5.20
CA TYR A 103 -2.27 -3.84 -4.80
C TYR A 103 -1.28 -4.57 -3.87
N TYR A 104 -1.78 -5.38 -2.91
CA TYR A 104 -0.92 -5.91 -1.83
C TYR A 104 -0.60 -7.40 -1.95
N LEU A 105 -1.48 -8.23 -2.53
CA LEU A 105 -1.50 -9.67 -2.25
C LEU A 105 -1.29 -10.59 -3.46
N MET A 106 -1.28 -10.07 -4.70
CA MET A 106 -1.17 -10.90 -5.92
C MET A 106 0.22 -11.52 -6.18
N SER A 107 1.21 -11.30 -5.32
CA SER A 107 2.51 -11.97 -5.44
C SER A 107 2.38 -13.50 -5.26
N PRO A 108 2.87 -14.34 -6.20
CA PRO A 108 2.84 -15.79 -6.04
C PRO A 108 3.67 -16.27 -4.84
N LEU A 109 4.68 -15.49 -4.41
CA LEU A 109 5.48 -15.82 -3.23
C LEU A 109 4.67 -15.73 -1.94
N ASN A 110 3.53 -15.01 -1.94
CA ASN A 110 2.66 -14.92 -0.78
C ASN A 110 2.08 -16.29 -0.38
N LEU A 111 2.07 -17.29 -1.27
CA LEU A 111 1.65 -18.66 -0.93
C LEU A 111 2.53 -19.30 0.15
N LEU A 112 3.74 -18.78 0.41
CA LEU A 112 4.59 -19.23 1.52
C LEU A 112 3.92 -19.08 2.89
N ILE A 113 2.92 -18.20 3.04
CA ILE A 113 2.18 -18.07 4.30
C ILE A 113 1.39 -19.32 4.69
N LEU A 114 1.10 -20.20 3.73
CA LEU A 114 0.38 -21.45 3.96
C LEU A 114 1.26 -22.47 4.71
N ALA A 115 2.58 -22.35 4.63
CA ALA A 115 3.52 -23.20 5.35
C ALA A 115 3.62 -22.85 6.85
N PHE A 116 2.93 -21.80 7.31
CA PHE A 116 2.98 -21.30 8.69
C PHE A 116 1.58 -21.24 9.30
N PRO A 117 1.45 -21.44 10.62
CA PRO A 117 0.23 -21.09 11.34
C PRO A 117 0.03 -19.57 11.36
N ALA A 118 -1.20 -19.12 11.58
CA ALA A 118 -1.55 -17.70 11.60
C ALA A 118 -0.76 -16.89 12.66
N SER A 119 -0.42 -17.51 13.80
CA SER A 119 0.39 -16.91 14.85
C SER A 119 1.85 -16.60 14.45
N HIS A 120 2.35 -17.23 13.38
CA HIS A 120 3.69 -17.03 12.81
C HIS A 120 3.66 -16.36 11.43
N ILE A 121 2.59 -15.62 11.13
CA ILE A 121 2.42 -14.95 9.83
C ILE A 121 3.57 -13.97 9.53
N LEU A 122 4.12 -13.30 10.55
CA LEU A 122 5.23 -12.36 10.39
C LEU A 122 6.55 -13.06 10.08
N THR A 123 6.79 -14.25 10.63
CA THR A 123 7.92 -15.10 10.19
C THR A 123 7.79 -15.47 8.70
N ALA A 124 6.59 -15.84 8.26
CA ALA A 124 6.35 -16.14 6.84
C ALA A 124 6.61 -14.91 5.95
N ILE A 125 6.15 -13.74 6.37
CA ILE A 125 6.39 -12.46 5.68
C ILE A 125 7.89 -12.14 5.60
N ASN A 126 8.65 -12.32 6.69
CA ASN A 126 10.10 -12.14 6.68
C ASN A 126 10.76 -13.05 5.63
N LEU A 127 10.34 -14.32 5.54
CA LEU A 127 10.87 -15.26 4.55
C LEU A 127 10.47 -14.90 3.11
N ILE A 128 9.26 -14.36 2.90
CA ILE A 128 8.85 -13.83 1.59
C ILE A 128 9.78 -12.70 1.15
N ILE A 129 10.06 -11.75 2.05
CA ILE A 129 11.00 -10.65 1.81
C ILE A 129 12.40 -11.21 1.51
N PHE A 130 12.90 -12.11 2.36
CA PHE A 130 14.19 -12.78 2.16
C PHE A 130 14.31 -13.38 0.75
N THR A 131 13.31 -14.15 0.32
CA THR A 131 13.28 -14.75 -1.02
C THR A 131 13.26 -13.69 -2.12
N LYS A 132 12.48 -12.61 -1.96
CA LYS A 132 12.44 -11.51 -2.94
C LYS A 132 13.79 -10.80 -3.08
N LEU A 133 14.52 -10.58 -1.99
CA LEU A 133 15.86 -9.98 -2.05
C LEU A 133 16.86 -10.85 -2.82
N VAL A 134 16.86 -12.17 -2.55
CA VAL A 134 17.72 -13.13 -3.27
C VAL A 134 17.34 -13.16 -4.76
N LEU A 135 16.04 -13.23 -5.08
CA LEU A 135 15.57 -13.22 -6.47
C LEU A 135 15.88 -11.91 -7.19
N ALA A 136 15.84 -10.77 -6.51
CA ALA A 136 16.21 -9.49 -7.09
C ALA A 136 17.70 -9.49 -7.50
N SER A 137 18.57 -10.05 -6.66
CA SER A 137 20.01 -10.16 -6.96
C SER A 137 20.25 -11.05 -8.18
N LEU A 138 19.59 -12.21 -8.21
CA LEU A 138 19.69 -13.16 -9.31
C LEU A 138 19.10 -12.59 -10.61
N SER A 139 17.99 -11.86 -10.55
CA SER A 139 17.35 -11.27 -11.73
C SER A 139 18.26 -10.26 -12.44
N MET A 140 18.96 -9.41 -11.67
CA MET A 140 19.91 -8.44 -12.22
C MET A 140 21.18 -9.14 -12.74
N THR A 141 21.66 -10.15 -12.02
CA THR A 141 22.75 -11.01 -12.50
C THR A 141 22.40 -11.68 -13.83
N VAL A 142 21.17 -12.19 -13.96
CA VAL A 142 20.61 -12.78 -15.19
C VAL A 142 20.63 -11.78 -16.34
N LEU A 143 20.07 -10.59 -16.15
CA LEU A 143 20.07 -9.55 -17.18
C LEU A 143 21.49 -9.25 -17.67
N LEU A 144 22.42 -8.94 -16.76
CA LEU A 144 23.77 -8.53 -17.12
C LEU A 144 24.57 -9.66 -17.79
N THR A 145 24.40 -10.90 -17.33
CA THR A 145 25.06 -12.05 -17.96
C THR A 145 24.57 -12.27 -19.39
N TYR A 146 23.26 -12.22 -19.64
CA TYR A 146 22.73 -12.46 -21.00
C TYR A 146 22.92 -11.27 -21.94
N LYS A 147 22.83 -10.04 -21.44
CA LYS A 147 23.03 -8.83 -22.24
C LYS A 147 24.47 -8.73 -22.75
N TYR A 148 25.45 -8.98 -21.89
CA TYR A 148 26.87 -8.76 -22.19
C TYR A 148 27.67 -10.05 -22.46
N ASN A 149 27.04 -11.23 -22.35
CA ASN A 149 27.69 -12.54 -22.44
C ASN A 149 28.92 -12.67 -21.51
N HIS A 150 28.81 -12.08 -20.31
CA HIS A 150 29.89 -11.98 -19.35
C HIS A 150 29.50 -12.63 -18.03
N ARG A 151 30.41 -13.44 -17.47
CA ARG A 151 30.23 -14.24 -16.25
C ARG A 151 31.42 -14.04 -15.33
N GLY A 152 31.32 -13.03 -14.46
CA GLY A 152 32.39 -12.70 -13.51
C GLY A 152 31.85 -12.21 -12.17
N PHE A 153 32.74 -12.09 -11.19
CA PHE A 153 32.39 -11.64 -9.84
C PHE A 153 31.76 -10.25 -9.80
N PHE A 154 32.19 -9.33 -10.68
CA PHE A 154 31.58 -8.00 -10.79
C PHE A 154 30.11 -8.06 -11.22
N THR A 155 29.70 -9.08 -12.00
CA THR A 155 28.31 -9.32 -12.37
C THR A 155 27.46 -9.71 -11.16
N ILE A 156 28.02 -10.54 -10.26
CA ILE A 156 27.35 -10.93 -9.01
C ILE A 156 27.28 -9.73 -8.06
N GLY A 157 28.35 -8.93 -7.97
CA GLY A 157 28.36 -7.68 -7.21
C GLY A 157 27.28 -6.70 -7.69
N ALA A 158 27.04 -6.61 -9.00
CA ALA A 158 25.96 -5.79 -9.55
C ALA A 158 24.56 -6.31 -9.15
N GLY A 159 24.40 -7.63 -9.06
CA GLY A 159 23.19 -8.25 -8.51
C GLY A 159 22.96 -7.86 -7.06
N LEU A 160 23.97 -8.03 -6.20
CA LEU A 160 23.92 -7.65 -4.78
C LEU A 160 23.61 -6.15 -4.62
N ALA A 161 24.26 -5.31 -5.43
CA ALA A 161 24.08 -3.88 -5.39
C ALA A 161 22.65 -3.43 -5.71
N TYR A 162 22.01 -4.11 -6.66
CA TYR A 162 20.63 -3.85 -7.00
C TYR A 162 19.66 -4.33 -5.91
N SER A 163 19.82 -5.57 -5.42
CA SER A 163 18.93 -6.16 -4.40
C SER A 163 18.99 -5.49 -3.04
N LEU A 164 20.11 -4.83 -2.71
CA LEU A 164 20.34 -4.19 -1.42
C LEU A 164 20.52 -2.67 -1.56
N SER A 165 20.08 -2.09 -2.68
CA SER A 165 20.10 -0.66 -2.94
C SER A 165 19.35 0.13 -1.88
N GLY A 166 19.62 1.44 -1.77
CA GLY A 166 19.00 2.35 -0.80
C GLY A 166 17.47 2.32 -0.84
N PHE A 167 16.89 2.26 -2.05
CA PHE A 167 15.44 2.07 -2.19
C PHE A 167 14.96 0.81 -1.49
N VAL A 168 15.63 -0.32 -1.72
CA VAL A 168 15.24 -1.59 -1.09
C VAL A 168 15.47 -1.54 0.41
N ALA A 169 16.62 -1.04 0.86
CA ALA A 169 16.92 -0.88 2.28
C ALA A 169 15.86 -0.07 3.03
N MET A 170 15.27 0.93 2.38
CA MET A 170 14.27 1.79 3.00
C MET A 170 12.83 1.33 2.88
N ASN A 171 12.53 0.45 1.92
CA ASN A 171 11.16 0.03 1.61
C ASN A 171 10.99 -1.50 1.61
N PHE A 172 11.94 -2.27 2.16
CA PHE A 172 11.88 -3.74 2.12
C PHE A 172 10.66 -4.32 2.85
N TYR A 173 10.12 -3.59 3.84
CA TYR A 173 8.88 -3.96 4.53
C TYR A 173 7.63 -3.68 3.68
N ASP A 174 7.70 -2.82 2.66
CA ASP A 174 6.68 -2.69 1.61
C ASP A 174 6.84 -3.81 0.57
N LEU A 175 6.68 -5.04 1.05
CA LEU A 175 7.04 -6.28 0.35
C LEU A 175 6.39 -6.47 -1.03
N MET A 176 5.24 -5.84 -1.29
CA MET A 176 4.54 -5.88 -2.58
C MET A 176 5.28 -5.10 -3.68
N TRP A 177 6.12 -4.13 -3.31
CA TRP A 177 6.95 -3.40 -4.26
C TRP A 177 8.20 -4.19 -4.68
N LEU A 178 8.68 -5.11 -3.83
CA LEU A 178 9.85 -5.93 -4.14
C LEU A 178 9.61 -6.89 -5.32
N ASP A 179 8.35 -7.25 -5.62
CA ASP A 179 8.03 -8.04 -6.82
C ASP A 179 8.40 -7.29 -8.10
N ALA A 180 8.14 -5.97 -8.16
CA ALA A 180 8.56 -5.14 -9.27
C ALA A 180 10.09 -5.06 -9.36
N VAL A 181 10.78 -4.94 -8.22
CA VAL A 181 12.26 -4.96 -8.18
C VAL A 181 12.80 -6.26 -8.78
N VAL A 182 12.21 -7.41 -8.45
CA VAL A 182 12.59 -8.74 -9.00
C VAL A 182 12.32 -8.84 -10.51
N LEU A 183 11.14 -8.39 -10.95
CA LEU A 183 10.73 -8.53 -12.36
C LEU A 183 11.42 -7.52 -13.28
N PHE A 184 11.80 -6.35 -12.77
CA PHE A 184 12.27 -5.25 -13.59
C PHE A 184 13.51 -5.60 -14.46
N PRO A 185 14.59 -6.22 -13.94
CA PRO A 185 15.70 -6.66 -14.79
C PRO A 185 15.29 -7.69 -15.86
N LEU A 186 14.31 -8.54 -15.57
CA LEU A 186 13.79 -9.53 -16.51
C LEU A 186 12.94 -8.88 -17.62
N ILE A 187 12.18 -7.84 -17.30
CA ILE A 187 11.45 -7.01 -18.27
C ILE A 187 12.43 -6.34 -19.22
N ILE A 188 13.50 -5.75 -18.69
CA ILE A 188 14.55 -5.14 -19.49
C ILE A 188 15.27 -6.18 -20.36
N LEU A 189 15.53 -7.39 -19.85
CA LEU A 189 16.10 -8.48 -20.65
C LEU A 189 15.15 -8.90 -21.78
N GLY A 190 13.85 -8.98 -21.50
CA GLY A 190 12.82 -9.24 -22.50
C GLY A 190 12.80 -8.17 -23.58
N LEU A 191 12.91 -6.89 -23.20
CA LEU A 191 12.93 -5.76 -24.10
C LEU A 191 14.20 -5.72 -24.98
N GLU A 192 15.36 -6.08 -24.43
CA GLU A 192 16.60 -6.25 -25.20
C GLU A 192 16.47 -7.36 -26.25
N ARG A 193 15.87 -8.49 -25.87
CA ARG A 193 15.66 -9.64 -26.75
C ARG A 193 14.54 -9.42 -27.78
N LEU A 194 13.68 -8.43 -27.58
CA LEU A 194 12.65 -8.04 -28.55
C LEU A 194 13.26 -7.63 -29.90
N PHE A 195 14.42 -6.97 -29.88
CA PHE A 195 15.18 -6.60 -31.08
C PHE A 195 15.71 -7.83 -31.84
N ASP A 196 15.87 -8.96 -31.16
CA ASP A 196 16.26 -10.25 -31.75
C ASP A 196 15.01 -11.11 -32.05
N ASN A 197 13.82 -10.52 -32.19
CA ASN A 197 12.53 -11.19 -32.44
C ASN A 197 12.03 -12.15 -31.35
N HIS A 198 12.56 -12.07 -30.12
CA HIS A 198 12.12 -12.90 -29.01
C HIS A 198 11.11 -12.14 -28.13
N ILE A 199 9.82 -12.39 -28.38
CA ILE A 199 8.71 -11.60 -27.82
C ILE A 199 8.27 -12.02 -26.41
N TRP A 200 8.41 -13.30 -26.06
CA TRP A 200 7.74 -13.89 -24.89
C TRP A 200 8.26 -13.36 -23.56
N GLY A 201 9.57 -13.14 -23.46
CA GLY A 201 10.19 -12.61 -22.23
C GLY A 201 9.61 -11.25 -21.85
N TYR A 202 9.45 -10.35 -22.83
CA TYR A 202 8.87 -9.03 -22.62
C TYR A 202 7.38 -9.13 -22.26
N LEU A 203 6.59 -9.84 -23.06
CA LEU A 203 5.14 -9.96 -22.84
C LEU A 203 4.78 -10.55 -21.48
N ILE A 204 5.41 -11.67 -21.11
CA ILE A 204 5.11 -12.39 -19.87
C ILE A 204 5.50 -11.55 -18.65
N THR A 205 6.71 -11.00 -18.64
CA THR A 205 7.20 -10.26 -17.46
C THR A 205 6.50 -8.91 -17.29
N LEU A 206 6.16 -8.22 -18.40
CA LEU A 206 5.35 -6.99 -18.34
C LEU A 206 3.92 -7.28 -17.85
N THR A 207 3.27 -8.32 -18.37
CA THR A 207 1.94 -8.72 -17.90
C THR A 207 1.99 -9.09 -16.41
N ALA A 208 3.00 -9.85 -16.00
CA ALA A 208 3.18 -10.28 -14.61
C ALA A 208 3.35 -9.09 -13.66
N THR A 209 4.19 -8.09 -14.00
CA THR A 209 4.36 -6.93 -13.10
C THR A 209 3.08 -6.11 -12.96
N ILE A 210 2.26 -6.01 -14.01
CA ILE A 210 0.98 -5.28 -13.98
C ILE A 210 -0.05 -6.03 -13.12
N VAL A 211 -0.14 -7.36 -13.26
CA VAL A 211 -1.06 -8.20 -12.49
C VAL A 211 -0.68 -8.27 -11.01
N ILE A 212 0.61 -8.41 -10.70
CA ILE A 212 1.10 -8.56 -9.33
C ILE A 212 0.98 -7.26 -8.54
N ASN A 213 1.30 -6.12 -9.18
CA ASN A 213 1.16 -4.81 -8.58
C ASN A 213 0.91 -3.76 -9.67
N TYR A 214 -0.36 -3.38 -9.88
CA TYR A 214 -0.73 -2.45 -10.96
C TYR A 214 0.00 -1.10 -10.87
N TYR A 215 0.32 -0.67 -9.66
CA TYR A 215 0.90 0.64 -9.39
C TYR A 215 2.39 0.70 -9.79
N MET A 216 3.19 -0.26 -9.34
CA MET A 216 4.58 -0.42 -9.78
C MET A 216 4.64 -0.85 -11.26
N GLY A 217 3.64 -1.59 -11.74
CA GLY A 217 3.45 -1.93 -13.14
C GLY A 217 3.29 -0.69 -14.03
N TYR A 218 2.49 0.30 -13.61
CA TYR A 218 2.35 1.59 -14.32
C TYR A 218 3.69 2.31 -14.43
N GLN A 219 4.43 2.43 -13.33
CA GLN A 219 5.76 3.07 -13.32
C GLN A 219 6.74 2.36 -14.26
N THR A 220 6.69 1.03 -14.27
CA THR A 220 7.49 0.20 -15.17
C THR A 220 7.10 0.42 -16.63
N CYS A 221 5.81 0.48 -16.95
CA CYS A 221 5.30 0.76 -18.30
C CYS A 221 5.83 2.10 -18.84
N LEU A 222 5.86 3.14 -18.00
CA LEU A 222 6.40 4.44 -18.38
C LEU A 222 7.91 4.37 -18.65
N PHE A 223 8.68 3.70 -17.78
CA PHE A 223 10.13 3.57 -17.99
C PHE A 223 10.50 2.74 -19.22
N VAL A 224 9.79 1.64 -19.53
CA VAL A 224 10.14 0.80 -20.68
C VAL A 224 9.99 1.54 -22.01
N VAL A 225 9.16 2.58 -22.10
CA VAL A 225 9.09 3.48 -23.26
C VAL A 225 10.43 4.23 -23.43
N PHE A 226 10.91 4.88 -22.36
CA PHE A 226 12.19 5.59 -22.39
C PHE A 226 13.37 4.64 -22.64
N TYR A 227 13.34 3.45 -22.03
CA TYR A 227 14.37 2.44 -22.27
C TYR A 227 14.35 1.90 -23.71
N PHE A 228 13.16 1.72 -24.31
CA PHE A 228 13.05 1.30 -25.70
C PHE A 228 13.60 2.37 -26.66
N ILE A 229 13.32 3.65 -26.41
CA ILE A 229 13.91 4.78 -27.14
C ILE A 229 15.44 4.77 -26.97
N TYR A 230 15.94 4.57 -25.76
CA TYR A 230 17.37 4.40 -25.49
C TYR A 230 17.96 3.27 -26.35
N LEU A 231 17.33 2.10 -26.44
CA LEU A 231 17.81 0.98 -27.27
C LEU A 231 17.79 1.29 -28.77
N LEU A 232 16.74 1.95 -29.27
CA LEU A 232 16.67 2.38 -30.68
C LEU A 232 17.83 3.31 -31.03
N ILE A 233 18.12 4.30 -30.19
CA ILE A 233 19.21 5.24 -30.45
C ILE A 233 20.56 4.54 -30.27
N ARG A 234 20.71 3.66 -29.27
CA ARG A 234 21.96 2.96 -28.96
C ARG A 234 22.37 1.97 -30.05
N ARG A 235 21.40 1.27 -30.66
CA ARG A 235 21.63 0.20 -31.64
C ARG A 235 21.84 0.71 -33.07
N LYS A 236 21.56 2.00 -33.35
CA LYS A 236 21.88 2.59 -34.65
C LYS A 236 23.41 2.58 -34.86
N THR A 237 23.85 2.01 -35.97
CA THR A 237 25.25 1.93 -36.40
C THR A 237 25.63 3.13 -37.27
N HIS A 238 26.91 3.26 -37.61
CA HIS A 238 27.41 4.35 -38.48
C HIS A 238 27.13 4.09 -39.97
N ASP A 239 26.91 2.81 -40.32
CA ASP A 239 26.57 2.34 -41.68
C ASP A 239 25.06 2.36 -41.96
N ASP A 240 24.25 2.64 -40.94
CA ASP A 240 22.83 2.85 -41.13
C ASP A 240 22.65 4.12 -41.98
N HIS A 241 21.93 4.00 -43.10
CA HIS A 241 21.60 5.13 -43.96
C HIS A 241 20.86 6.27 -43.20
N SER A 242 20.51 7.36 -43.89
CA SER A 242 19.81 8.53 -43.35
C SER A 242 18.84 8.21 -42.19
N THR A 243 18.77 9.06 -41.15
CA THR A 243 17.98 8.79 -39.92
C THR A 243 16.56 8.27 -40.21
N GLY A 244 15.89 8.79 -41.24
CA GLY A 244 14.56 8.31 -41.67
C GLY A 244 14.55 6.87 -42.16
N GLN A 245 15.57 6.40 -42.88
CA GLN A 245 15.68 5.02 -43.35
C GLN A 245 15.93 4.04 -42.22
N TYR A 246 16.75 4.40 -41.22
CA TYR A 246 16.91 3.60 -40.00
C TYR A 246 15.58 3.37 -39.28
N PHE A 247 14.79 4.44 -39.07
CA PHE A 247 13.48 4.31 -38.41
C PHE A 247 12.49 3.48 -39.24
N LYS A 248 12.51 3.60 -40.58
CA LYS A 248 11.73 2.72 -41.47
C LYS A 248 12.14 1.25 -41.30
N GLN A 249 13.43 0.95 -41.19
CA GLN A 249 13.92 -0.41 -40.95
C GLN A 249 13.53 -0.95 -39.57
N GLN A 250 13.51 -0.10 -38.54
CA GLN A 250 13.12 -0.48 -37.17
C GLN A 250 11.60 -0.49 -36.95
N TRP A 251 10.80 -0.02 -37.90
CA TRP A 251 9.34 0.02 -37.80
C TRP A 251 8.70 -1.32 -37.40
N PRO A 252 9.14 -2.49 -37.92
CA PRO A 252 8.64 -3.78 -37.47
C PRO A 252 8.90 -4.09 -35.99
N THR A 253 9.98 -3.56 -35.41
CA THR A 253 10.29 -3.70 -33.98
C THR A 253 9.44 -2.73 -33.16
N ILE A 254 9.28 -1.49 -33.62
CA ILE A 254 8.43 -0.47 -32.98
C ILE A 254 6.98 -0.95 -32.88
N ARG A 255 6.40 -1.43 -33.98
CA ARG A 255 5.02 -1.97 -33.95
C ARG A 255 4.87 -3.18 -33.03
N ARG A 256 5.90 -4.03 -32.91
CA ARG A 256 5.88 -5.18 -32.00
C ARG A 256 5.94 -4.74 -30.56
N PHE A 257 6.78 -3.76 -30.23
CA PHE A 257 6.80 -3.16 -28.90
C PHE A 257 5.41 -2.64 -28.54
N ILE A 258 4.82 -1.76 -29.36
CA ILE A 258 3.48 -1.19 -29.13
C ILE A 258 2.43 -2.29 -28.99
N GLY A 259 2.38 -3.24 -29.93
CA GLY A 259 1.41 -4.33 -29.94
C GLY A 259 1.53 -5.26 -28.73
N LEU A 260 2.75 -5.59 -28.29
CA LEU A 260 2.98 -6.44 -27.12
C LEU A 260 2.71 -5.70 -25.81
N SER A 261 3.02 -4.39 -25.72
CA SER A 261 2.65 -3.59 -24.55
C SER A 261 1.13 -3.47 -24.43
N ALA A 262 0.42 -3.23 -25.54
CA ALA A 262 -1.03 -3.21 -25.56
C ALA A 262 -1.64 -4.57 -25.20
N LEU A 263 -1.05 -5.66 -25.72
CA LEU A 263 -1.46 -7.02 -25.38
C LEU A 263 -1.23 -7.35 -23.90
N ALA A 264 -0.13 -6.89 -23.30
CA ALA A 264 0.09 -7.03 -21.86
C ALA A 264 -1.04 -6.34 -21.06
N GLY A 265 -1.43 -5.13 -21.47
CA GLY A 265 -2.57 -4.43 -20.91
C GLY A 265 -3.89 -5.20 -21.04
N LEU A 266 -4.17 -5.79 -22.21
CA LEU A 266 -5.34 -6.65 -22.43
C LEU A 266 -5.31 -7.89 -21.54
N LEU A 267 -4.18 -8.59 -21.45
CA LEU A 267 -4.04 -9.77 -20.60
C LEU A 267 -4.26 -9.44 -19.12
N SER A 268 -3.87 -8.24 -18.68
CA SER A 268 -4.09 -7.77 -17.30
C SER A 268 -5.48 -7.16 -17.06
N ALA A 269 -6.35 -7.04 -18.07
CA ALA A 269 -7.61 -6.29 -17.97
C ALA A 269 -8.60 -6.85 -16.91
N VAL A 270 -8.64 -8.18 -16.72
CA VAL A 270 -9.45 -8.84 -15.67
C VAL A 270 -9.12 -8.36 -14.26
N VAL A 271 -7.88 -7.91 -14.04
CA VAL A 271 -7.42 -7.32 -12.78
C VAL A 271 -7.55 -5.80 -12.82
N LEU A 272 -7.05 -5.18 -13.88
CA LEU A 272 -6.94 -3.73 -13.99
C LEU A 272 -8.30 -3.02 -13.95
N LEU A 273 -9.30 -3.50 -14.71
CA LEU A 273 -10.57 -2.78 -14.82
C LEU A 273 -11.34 -2.75 -13.49
N PRO A 274 -11.54 -3.88 -12.79
CA PRO A 274 -12.10 -3.85 -11.43
C PRO A 274 -11.37 -2.93 -10.47
N THR A 275 -10.03 -2.95 -10.51
CA THR A 275 -9.22 -2.10 -9.66
C THR A 275 -9.38 -0.63 -9.99
N VAL A 276 -9.44 -0.24 -11.26
CA VAL A 276 -9.67 1.17 -11.67
C VAL A 276 -11.02 1.66 -11.14
N PHE A 277 -12.10 0.90 -11.35
CA PHE A 277 -13.43 1.32 -10.88
C PHE A 277 -13.50 1.42 -9.36
N ALA A 278 -12.90 0.47 -8.64
CA ALA A 278 -12.84 0.54 -7.19
C ALA A 278 -11.98 1.72 -6.70
N MET A 279 -10.82 1.96 -7.31
CA MET A 279 -9.93 3.08 -6.95
C MET A 279 -10.56 4.45 -7.20
N LEU A 280 -11.41 4.61 -8.23
CA LEU A 280 -12.15 5.85 -8.49
C LEU A 280 -13.15 6.21 -7.38
N SER A 281 -13.54 5.23 -6.55
CA SER A 281 -14.40 5.42 -5.37
C SER A 281 -13.65 5.81 -4.10
N THR A 282 -12.31 5.89 -4.18
CA THR A 282 -11.45 6.32 -3.06
C THR A 282 -11.26 7.83 -3.07
N GLY A 283 -10.77 8.39 -1.96
CA GLY A 283 -10.50 9.84 -1.84
C GLY A 283 -9.34 10.36 -2.71
N LYS A 284 -8.82 9.58 -3.66
CA LYS A 284 -7.65 9.89 -4.50
C LYS A 284 -8.00 10.40 -5.90
N ASN A 285 -9.20 10.94 -6.09
CA ASN A 285 -9.68 11.46 -7.37
C ASN A 285 -9.69 13.00 -7.44
N THR A 286 -9.12 13.68 -6.44
CA THR A 286 -9.07 15.14 -6.39
C THR A 286 -7.94 15.69 -7.24
N PHE A 287 -8.27 16.56 -8.19
CA PHE A 287 -7.28 17.32 -8.95
C PHE A 287 -6.87 18.58 -8.19
N SER A 288 -5.56 18.83 -8.08
CA SER A 288 -4.99 20.04 -7.50
C SER A 288 -4.01 20.67 -8.49
N ALA A 289 -4.24 21.93 -8.87
CA ALA A 289 -3.34 22.66 -9.76
C ALA A 289 -1.94 22.86 -9.15
N ALA A 290 -1.82 22.85 -7.81
CA ALA A 290 -0.54 22.97 -7.11
C ALA A 290 0.39 21.77 -7.38
N ASP A 291 -0.18 20.60 -7.67
CA ASP A 291 0.54 19.35 -7.92
C ASP A 291 1.31 19.36 -9.26
N TYR A 292 1.02 20.34 -10.12
CA TYR A 292 1.59 20.50 -11.46
C TYR A 292 2.48 21.75 -11.58
N GLN A 293 2.72 22.47 -10.49
CA GLN A 293 3.64 23.61 -10.50
C GLN A 293 5.07 23.14 -10.72
N LEU A 294 5.82 23.82 -11.58
CA LEU A 294 7.22 23.52 -11.85
C LEU A 294 8.07 23.90 -10.62
N ALA A 295 8.34 22.91 -9.77
CA ALA A 295 9.16 23.04 -8.58
C ALA A 295 10.10 21.83 -8.44
N PRO A 296 11.32 22.02 -7.92
CA PRO A 296 12.18 20.91 -7.54
C PRO A 296 11.56 20.12 -6.39
N THR A 297 11.71 18.80 -6.40
CA THR A 297 11.22 17.91 -5.32
C THR A 297 12.33 17.50 -4.33
N PHE A 298 13.59 17.73 -4.70
CA PHE A 298 14.78 17.58 -3.85
C PHE A 298 15.89 18.52 -4.35
N GLY A 299 16.79 18.96 -3.47
CA GLY A 299 17.93 19.78 -3.84
C GLY A 299 19.28 19.06 -3.74
N GLY A 300 20.35 19.84 -3.54
CA GLY A 300 21.74 19.36 -3.58
C GLY A 300 22.08 18.34 -2.50
N SER A 301 21.35 18.35 -1.38
CA SER A 301 21.48 17.38 -0.29
C SER A 301 21.20 15.94 -0.73
N ALA A 302 20.44 15.72 -1.81
CA ALA A 302 20.22 14.39 -2.39
C ALA A 302 21.50 13.66 -2.80
N LEU A 303 22.58 14.39 -3.12
CA LEU A 303 23.89 13.81 -3.42
C LEU A 303 24.52 13.14 -2.19
N ALA A 304 24.17 13.56 -0.97
CA ALA A 304 24.60 12.87 0.25
C ALA A 304 24.04 11.44 0.27
N GLY A 305 22.85 11.22 -0.31
CA GLY A 305 22.22 9.90 -0.47
C GLY A 305 23.05 8.86 -1.23
N LEU A 306 24.16 9.26 -1.87
CA LEU A 306 25.13 8.34 -2.48
C LEU A 306 26.07 7.70 -1.44
N GLY A 307 26.16 8.24 -0.22
CA GLY A 307 27.00 7.74 0.87
C GLY A 307 26.34 6.66 1.72
N ILE A 308 27.17 5.85 2.38
CA ILE A 308 26.76 4.79 3.29
C ILE A 308 26.08 5.41 4.52
N GLY A 309 24.87 4.96 4.85
CA GLY A 309 24.16 5.34 6.09
C GLY A 309 23.67 6.79 6.12
N THR A 310 23.41 7.39 4.96
CA THR A 310 22.92 8.78 4.84
C THR A 310 21.40 8.89 4.83
N THR A 311 20.70 7.79 4.54
CA THR A 311 19.25 7.64 4.73
C THR A 311 18.99 6.62 5.82
N ASN A 312 18.08 6.93 6.73
CA ASN A 312 17.60 6.04 7.78
C ASN A 312 16.07 6.12 7.89
N PHE A 313 15.48 5.29 8.76
CA PHE A 313 14.02 5.24 8.92
C PHE A 313 13.40 6.58 9.33
N GLU A 314 14.09 7.40 10.13
CA GLU A 314 13.60 8.73 10.51
C GLU A 314 13.64 9.70 9.31
N GLY A 315 14.75 9.71 8.57
CA GLY A 315 14.91 10.49 7.33
C GLY A 315 13.97 10.05 6.20
N HIS A 316 13.43 8.84 6.28
CA HIS A 316 12.42 8.32 5.36
C HIS A 316 11.01 8.85 5.67
N LEU A 317 10.71 9.16 6.94
CA LEU A 317 9.46 9.84 7.32
C LEU A 317 9.35 11.25 6.74
N VAL A 318 10.49 11.90 6.47
CA VAL A 318 10.56 13.22 5.83
C VAL A 318 10.82 13.13 4.31
N HIS A 319 10.57 11.95 3.73
CA HIS A 319 10.45 11.73 2.28
C HIS A 319 11.73 11.91 1.43
N ASN A 320 12.93 11.79 2.00
CA ASN A 320 14.18 11.87 1.23
C ASN A 320 14.32 10.80 0.12
N PRO A 321 14.95 11.11 -1.03
CA PRO A 321 15.20 10.14 -2.09
C PRO A 321 16.27 9.12 -1.68
N ALA A 322 15.90 7.84 -1.65
CA ALA A 322 16.79 6.74 -1.26
C ALA A 322 17.64 6.25 -2.45
N VAL A 323 18.68 7.02 -2.81
CA VAL A 323 19.46 6.86 -4.05
C VAL A 323 20.74 6.00 -3.93
N PHE A 324 21.05 5.49 -2.75
CA PHE A 324 22.25 4.67 -2.54
C PHE A 324 22.26 3.42 -3.44
N VAL A 325 23.39 3.13 -4.08
CA VAL A 325 23.54 2.01 -5.03
C VAL A 325 24.88 1.27 -4.86
N GLY A 326 25.63 1.60 -3.81
CA GLY A 326 27.03 1.20 -3.63
C GLY A 326 27.98 2.15 -4.36
N LEU A 327 28.94 2.71 -3.62
CA LEU A 327 29.97 3.63 -4.12
C LEU A 327 30.82 2.97 -5.19
N THR A 328 30.98 1.64 -5.15
CA THR A 328 31.58 0.85 -6.23
C THR A 328 30.93 1.13 -7.59
N PHE A 329 29.59 1.17 -7.65
CA PHE A 329 28.86 1.41 -8.90
C PHE A 329 28.77 2.90 -9.27
N VAL A 330 28.87 3.81 -8.29
CA VAL A 330 29.01 5.25 -8.56
C VAL A 330 30.36 5.55 -9.21
N VAL A 331 31.46 4.98 -8.69
CA VAL A 331 32.79 5.09 -9.30
C VAL A 331 32.79 4.44 -10.69
N ALA A 332 32.15 3.29 -10.86
CA ALA A 332 32.02 2.63 -12.17
C ALA A 332 31.23 3.47 -13.18
N LEU A 333 30.14 4.13 -12.75
CA LEU A 333 29.35 5.05 -13.57
C LEU A 333 30.18 6.25 -14.04
N LEU A 334 30.89 6.93 -13.13
CA LEU A 334 31.74 8.05 -13.53
C LEU A 334 32.89 7.59 -14.43
N THR A 335 33.44 6.40 -14.18
CA THR A 335 34.44 5.77 -15.05
C THR A 335 33.88 5.55 -16.46
N PHE A 336 32.63 5.10 -16.60
CA PHE A 336 31.96 4.95 -17.91
C PHE A 336 31.91 6.28 -18.69
N PHE A 337 31.56 7.39 -18.04
CA PHE A 337 31.52 8.70 -18.71
C PHE A 337 32.92 9.25 -19.05
N LEU A 338 33.92 9.00 -18.21
CA LEU A 338 35.27 9.53 -18.37
C LEU A 338 36.16 8.71 -19.33
N ALA A 339 35.93 7.40 -19.45
CA ALA A 339 36.77 6.50 -20.24
C ALA A 339 36.73 6.78 -21.74
N LYS A 340 37.88 6.74 -22.41
CA LYS A 340 37.97 6.92 -23.87
C LYS A 340 37.49 5.68 -24.63
N ARG A 341 37.61 4.49 -24.03
CA ARG A 341 37.15 3.21 -24.60
C ARG A 341 35.62 3.12 -24.74
N VAL A 342 34.88 3.93 -24.00
CA VAL A 342 33.42 4.01 -24.11
C VAL A 342 33.07 5.00 -25.22
N THR A 343 32.27 4.57 -26.19
CA THR A 343 31.90 5.41 -27.34
C THR A 343 31.09 6.65 -26.91
N SER A 344 31.29 7.79 -27.58
CA SER A 344 30.53 9.03 -27.29
C SER A 344 29.03 8.82 -27.38
N ARG A 345 28.58 7.99 -28.33
CA ARG A 345 27.17 7.58 -28.44
C ARG A 345 26.67 6.95 -27.16
N ALA A 346 27.44 6.02 -26.56
CA ALA A 346 27.09 5.36 -25.30
C ALA A 346 26.85 6.36 -24.19
N LYS A 347 27.77 7.32 -24.07
CA LYS A 347 27.77 8.34 -23.04
C LYS A 347 26.55 9.25 -23.17
N TRP A 348 26.29 9.79 -24.35
CA TRP A 348 25.14 10.68 -24.54
C TRP A 348 23.80 9.96 -24.42
N THR A 349 23.67 8.73 -24.94
CA THR A 349 22.42 7.95 -24.76
C THR A 349 22.21 7.51 -23.32
N GLY A 350 23.28 7.07 -22.63
CA GLY A 350 23.23 6.66 -21.23
C GLY A 350 22.98 7.84 -20.30
N GLY A 351 23.64 8.98 -20.56
CA GLY A 351 23.40 10.24 -19.86
C GLY A 351 21.98 10.76 -20.07
N GLY A 352 21.43 10.65 -21.28
CA GLY A 352 20.03 10.99 -21.56
C GLY A 352 19.04 10.11 -20.79
N LEU A 353 19.26 8.78 -20.75
CA LEU A 353 18.43 7.88 -19.96
C LEU A 353 18.50 8.18 -18.46
N LEU A 354 19.69 8.43 -17.94
CA LEU A 354 19.91 8.82 -16.54
C LEU A 354 19.22 10.16 -16.22
N LEU A 355 19.34 11.15 -17.11
CA LEU A 355 18.72 12.46 -16.97
C LEU A 355 17.19 12.37 -16.95
N VAL A 356 16.58 11.55 -17.81
CA VAL A 356 15.12 11.33 -17.79
C VAL A 356 14.67 10.86 -16.41
N VAL A 357 15.32 9.85 -15.82
CA VAL A 357 14.96 9.36 -14.48
C VAL A 357 15.11 10.47 -13.45
N ILE A 358 16.23 11.20 -13.45
CA ILE A 358 16.47 12.30 -12.50
C ILE A 358 15.44 13.42 -12.65
N LEU A 359 15.05 13.80 -13.86
CA LEU A 359 14.04 14.84 -14.10
C LEU A 359 12.65 14.41 -13.64
N PHE A 360 12.26 13.15 -13.90
CA PHE A 360 10.98 12.61 -13.44
C PHE A 360 10.91 12.47 -11.92
N MET A 361 12.05 12.24 -11.27
CA MET A 361 12.14 12.32 -9.82
C MET A 361 12.11 13.77 -9.32
N GLY A 362 12.91 14.64 -9.95
CA GLY A 362 13.30 15.95 -9.45
C GLY A 362 12.34 17.09 -9.76
N LEU A 363 11.41 16.93 -10.71
CA LEU A 363 10.43 17.96 -11.05
C LEU A 363 9.02 17.51 -10.65
N ARG A 364 8.34 18.32 -9.83
CA ARG A 364 7.00 18.01 -9.30
C ARG A 364 6.00 17.55 -10.38
N PRO A 365 5.77 18.25 -11.51
CA PRO A 365 4.77 17.81 -12.49
C PRO A 365 5.13 16.46 -13.12
N LEU A 366 6.42 16.22 -13.39
CA LEU A 366 6.87 14.95 -13.94
C LEU A 366 6.72 13.82 -12.92
N ASN A 367 7.05 14.10 -11.65
CA ASN A 367 6.84 13.17 -10.55
C ASN A 367 5.34 12.81 -10.39
N THR A 368 4.45 13.79 -10.47
CA THR A 368 2.99 13.60 -10.43
C THR A 368 2.51 12.72 -11.59
N ILE A 369 3.01 12.94 -12.81
CA ILE A 369 2.72 12.08 -13.98
C ILE A 369 3.19 10.64 -13.73
N TRP A 370 4.39 10.47 -13.16
CA TRP A 370 4.93 9.15 -12.80
C TRP A 370 4.11 8.44 -11.72
N HIS A 371 3.28 9.17 -10.98
CA HIS A 371 2.37 8.68 -9.95
C HIS A 371 0.91 8.65 -10.41
N MET A 372 0.67 8.41 -11.71
CA MET A 372 -0.66 8.34 -12.31
C MET A 372 -1.46 9.65 -12.17
N PHE A 373 -0.79 10.78 -12.38
CA PHE A 373 -1.39 12.12 -12.36
C PHE A 373 -1.93 12.54 -10.98
N GLN A 374 -1.40 11.91 -9.92
CA GLN A 374 -1.78 12.16 -8.53
C GLN A 374 -0.52 12.31 -7.69
N MET A 375 -0.44 13.38 -6.89
CA MET A 375 0.70 13.59 -6.02
C MET A 375 0.72 12.51 -4.92
N PRO A 376 1.84 11.80 -4.72
CA PRO A 376 1.92 10.79 -3.69
C PRO A 376 1.88 11.41 -2.30
N ALA A 377 0.96 10.95 -1.44
CA ALA A 377 0.88 11.37 -0.04
C ALA A 377 2.00 10.83 0.87
N GLY A 378 3.06 10.29 0.29
CA GLY A 378 4.19 9.68 0.99
C GLY A 378 5.02 8.84 0.05
N PHE A 379 6.28 8.58 0.39
CA PHE A 379 7.25 7.86 -0.44
C PHE A 379 7.33 8.40 -1.88
N PRO A 380 7.56 9.69 -2.10
CA PRO A 380 7.46 10.27 -3.43
C PRO A 380 8.51 9.74 -4.41
N PHE A 381 9.59 9.11 -3.93
CA PHE A 381 10.71 8.65 -4.76
C PHE A 381 10.72 7.13 -5.00
N ARG A 382 9.54 6.51 -5.15
CA ARG A 382 9.42 5.04 -5.37
C ARG A 382 10.21 4.51 -6.57
N MET A 383 10.41 5.34 -7.59
CA MET A 383 11.20 5.02 -8.79
C MET A 383 12.71 5.01 -8.55
N SER A 384 13.20 5.22 -7.33
CA SER A 384 14.64 5.18 -7.02
C SER A 384 15.30 3.84 -7.37
N TYR A 385 14.57 2.71 -7.36
CA TYR A 385 15.13 1.43 -7.84
C TYR A 385 15.46 1.45 -9.34
N ILE A 386 14.73 2.23 -10.14
CA ILE A 386 15.01 2.43 -11.57
C ILE A 386 16.29 3.24 -11.73
N LEU A 387 16.50 4.26 -10.90
CA LEU A 387 17.76 5.00 -10.85
C LEU A 387 18.92 4.06 -10.49
N SER A 388 18.78 3.25 -9.44
CA SER A 388 19.78 2.24 -9.06
C SER A 388 20.09 1.29 -10.22
N PHE A 389 19.06 0.82 -10.92
CA PHE A 389 19.23 -0.01 -12.12
C PHE A 389 20.07 0.67 -13.20
N VAL A 390 19.74 1.92 -13.56
CA VAL A 390 20.45 2.65 -14.63
C VAL A 390 21.91 2.88 -14.25
N ILE A 391 22.19 3.27 -13.00
CA ILE A 391 23.56 3.48 -12.51
C ILE A 391 24.38 2.19 -12.62
N ILE A 392 23.85 1.06 -12.12
CA ILE A 392 24.53 -0.23 -12.17
C ILE A 392 24.72 -0.68 -13.63
N ALA A 393 23.71 -0.55 -14.47
CA ALA A 393 23.75 -1.00 -15.86
C ALA A 393 24.81 -0.25 -16.69
N LEU A 394 24.91 1.08 -16.54
CA LEU A 394 25.91 1.90 -17.23
C LEU A 394 27.32 1.70 -16.68
N GLY A 395 27.47 1.62 -15.35
CA GLY A 395 28.76 1.31 -14.72
C GLY A 395 29.29 -0.07 -15.16
N TYR A 396 28.40 -1.06 -15.24
CA TYR A 396 28.74 -2.40 -15.76
C TYR A 396 29.07 -2.39 -17.26
N GLU A 397 28.34 -1.61 -18.07
CA GLU A 397 28.67 -1.42 -19.49
C GLU A 397 30.08 -0.84 -19.66
N GLY A 398 30.47 0.12 -18.81
CA GLY A 398 31.82 0.67 -18.77
C GLY A 398 32.87 -0.40 -18.47
N ALA A 399 32.62 -1.22 -17.45
CA ALA A 399 33.51 -2.32 -17.08
C ALA A 399 33.74 -3.28 -18.26
N VAL A 400 32.66 -3.74 -18.91
CA VAL A 400 32.74 -4.67 -20.07
C VAL A 400 33.37 -4.02 -21.30
N SER A 401 33.25 -2.70 -21.45
CA SER A 401 33.91 -1.93 -22.51
C SER A 401 35.41 -1.70 -22.26
N GLY A 402 35.95 -2.24 -21.16
CA GLY A 402 37.37 -2.09 -20.80
C GLY A 402 37.71 -0.72 -20.19
N ALA A 403 36.71 0.05 -19.74
CA ALA A 403 36.92 1.36 -19.12
C ALA A 403 37.83 1.29 -17.88
N PHE A 404 37.79 0.17 -17.15
CA PHE A 404 38.61 -0.06 -15.96
C PHE A 404 40.11 -0.12 -16.27
N ASN A 405 40.49 -0.45 -17.51
CA ASN A 405 41.90 -0.50 -17.94
C ASN A 405 42.52 0.91 -18.02
N GLU A 406 41.70 1.97 -18.02
CA GLU A 406 42.17 3.36 -17.98
C GLU A 406 42.33 3.84 -16.52
N THR A 407 43.35 3.36 -15.81
CA THR A 407 43.55 3.65 -14.37
C THR A 407 43.46 5.14 -14.02
N ARG A 408 43.99 6.03 -14.87
CA ARG A 408 43.87 7.49 -14.65
C ARG A 408 42.40 7.95 -14.60
N ARG A 409 41.53 7.41 -15.46
CA ARG A 409 40.10 7.74 -15.48
C ARG A 409 39.37 7.15 -14.29
N VAL A 410 39.75 5.95 -13.86
CA VAL A 410 39.24 5.33 -12.62
C VAL A 410 39.58 6.21 -11.40
N LEU A 411 40.82 6.68 -11.29
CA LEU A 411 41.22 7.58 -10.19
C LEU A 411 40.45 8.91 -10.24
N MET A 412 40.30 9.51 -11.43
CA MET A 412 39.46 10.72 -11.61
C MET A 412 38.00 10.47 -11.22
N ALA A 413 37.45 9.30 -11.52
CA ALA A 413 36.10 8.91 -11.11
C ALA A 413 35.98 8.73 -9.59
N GLY A 414 37.00 8.18 -8.94
CA GLY A 414 37.08 8.11 -7.48
C GLY A 414 37.05 9.50 -6.84
N VAL A 415 37.90 10.41 -7.31
CA VAL A 415 37.93 11.82 -6.86
C VAL A 415 36.60 12.51 -7.15
N GLY A 416 36.04 12.34 -8.34
CA GLY A 416 34.73 12.91 -8.70
C GLY A 416 33.61 12.40 -7.81
N THR A 417 33.62 11.11 -7.45
CA THR A 417 32.65 10.52 -6.51
C THR A 417 32.79 11.14 -5.12
N ALA A 418 34.03 11.31 -4.64
CA ALA A 418 34.29 11.97 -3.37
C ALA A 418 33.81 13.43 -3.38
N VAL A 419 34.07 14.18 -4.45
CA VAL A 419 33.60 15.57 -4.60
C VAL A 419 32.07 15.65 -4.60
N LEU A 420 31.37 14.81 -5.38
CA LEU A 420 29.91 14.78 -5.40
C LEU A 420 29.34 14.49 -4.00
N LEU A 421 29.95 13.54 -3.29
CA LEU A 421 29.56 13.21 -1.93
C LEU A 421 29.80 14.39 -0.98
N SER A 422 30.99 14.99 -1.01
CA SER A 422 31.32 16.16 -0.17
C SER A 422 30.39 17.33 -0.42
N VAL A 423 30.03 17.59 -1.68
CA VAL A 423 29.04 18.62 -2.04
C VAL A 423 27.67 18.29 -1.45
N GLY A 424 27.22 17.03 -1.57
CA GLY A 424 25.97 16.59 -0.95
C GLY A 424 25.94 16.75 0.56
N TYR A 425 27.02 16.36 1.24
CA TYR A 425 27.18 16.53 2.68
C TYR A 425 27.24 18.01 3.07
N TRP A 426 27.85 18.86 2.26
CA TRP A 426 27.87 20.31 2.49
C TRP A 426 26.45 20.89 2.46
N PHE A 427 25.65 20.56 1.42
CA PHE A 427 24.25 20.98 1.33
C PHE A 427 23.39 20.41 2.46
N ALA A 428 23.60 19.15 2.85
CA ALA A 428 22.86 18.54 3.95
C ALA A 428 23.11 19.23 5.31
N ASN A 429 24.32 19.77 5.52
CA ASN A 429 24.65 20.55 6.73
C ASN A 429 24.34 22.06 6.61
N HIS A 430 24.19 22.58 5.39
CA HIS A 430 23.88 23.98 5.10
C HIS A 430 22.65 24.06 4.19
N PRO A 431 21.46 23.69 4.69
CA PRO A 431 20.26 23.65 3.88
C PRO A 431 19.96 25.06 3.35
N LEU A 432 20.00 25.22 2.02
CA LEU A 432 19.52 26.42 1.35
C LEU A 432 17.98 26.44 1.43
N SER A 433 17.39 27.63 1.32
CA SER A 433 15.93 27.81 1.34
C SER A 433 15.16 26.90 0.37
N ILE A 434 15.80 26.47 -0.74
CA ILE A 434 15.26 25.54 -1.75
C ILE A 434 14.86 24.18 -1.14
N ASP A 435 15.61 23.64 -0.18
CA ASP A 435 15.35 22.34 0.47
C ASP A 435 14.16 22.39 1.46
N GLN A 436 13.53 23.56 1.65
CA GLN A 436 12.39 23.78 2.55
C GLN A 436 11.13 24.35 1.84
N THR A 437 11.11 24.41 0.51
CA THR A 437 10.11 25.22 -0.22
C THR A 437 8.72 24.60 -0.39
N ASP A 438 8.54 23.31 -0.11
CA ASP A 438 7.25 22.64 -0.28
C ASP A 438 6.82 21.91 1.00
N PRO A 439 5.69 22.28 1.64
CA PRO A 439 5.18 21.56 2.80
C PRO A 439 4.85 20.08 2.51
N GLY A 440 4.84 19.63 1.24
CA GLY A 440 4.72 18.22 0.85
C GLY A 440 6.05 17.44 0.75
N PHE A 441 7.21 18.11 0.80
CA PHE A 441 8.54 17.52 0.65
C PHE A 441 9.53 18.15 1.66
N GLU A 442 9.50 17.71 2.91
CA GLU A 442 10.47 18.13 3.93
C GLU A 442 11.81 17.39 3.77
N THR A 443 12.55 17.60 2.67
CA THR A 443 13.78 16.85 2.42
C THR A 443 14.97 17.39 3.22
N GLN A 444 15.16 16.91 4.45
CA GLN A 444 16.39 17.17 5.22
C GLN A 444 17.15 15.87 5.46
N PHE A 445 18.32 15.73 4.84
CA PHE A 445 19.22 14.59 5.08
C PHE A 445 19.93 14.77 6.42
N MET A 446 19.64 13.89 7.37
CA MET A 446 20.40 13.80 8.62
C MET A 446 21.69 13.03 8.35
N VAL A 447 22.78 13.78 8.13
CA VAL A 447 24.09 13.20 7.82
C VAL A 447 24.98 13.12 9.06
N SER A 448 25.75 12.03 9.16
CA SER A 448 26.76 11.83 10.22
C SER A 448 28.17 11.97 9.68
N ASN A 449 29.04 12.67 10.41
CA ASN A 449 30.46 12.80 10.08
C ASN A 449 31.17 11.44 10.03
N ASN A 450 30.77 10.48 10.87
CA ASN A 450 31.35 9.13 10.84
C ASN A 450 31.00 8.41 9.53
N ASN A 451 29.75 8.56 9.08
CA ASN A 451 29.28 7.99 7.82
C ASN A 451 29.94 8.65 6.60
N TYR A 452 30.29 9.93 6.70
CA TYR A 452 31.07 10.63 5.69
C TYR A 452 32.46 10.00 5.51
N TRP A 453 33.22 9.86 6.60
CA TRP A 453 34.56 9.28 6.54
C TRP A 453 34.54 7.80 6.14
N LEU A 454 33.54 7.04 6.61
CA LEU A 454 33.29 5.67 6.16
C LEU A 454 33.07 5.61 4.64
N SER A 455 32.25 6.52 4.11
CA SER A 455 31.99 6.60 2.67
C SER A 455 33.23 7.01 1.87
N LEU A 456 34.03 7.96 2.35
CA LEU A 456 35.30 8.32 1.70
C LEU A 456 36.29 7.15 1.69
N GLY A 457 36.43 6.42 2.79
CA GLY A 457 37.24 5.21 2.86
C GLY A 457 36.75 4.14 1.88
N ALA A 458 35.43 3.94 1.80
CA ALA A 458 34.82 3.02 0.85
C ALA A 458 35.06 3.42 -0.62
N ILE A 459 35.02 4.73 -0.96
CA ILE A 459 35.37 5.23 -2.30
C ILE A 459 36.83 4.89 -2.65
N VAL A 460 37.76 5.07 -1.72
CA VAL A 460 39.18 4.74 -1.94
C VAL A 460 39.33 3.24 -2.22
N VAL A 461 38.75 2.38 -1.39
CA VAL A 461 38.82 0.91 -1.57
C VAL A 461 38.17 0.49 -2.89
N ALA A 462 36.99 1.01 -3.21
CA ALA A 462 36.30 0.73 -4.48
C ALA A 462 37.17 1.13 -5.68
N THR A 463 37.73 2.33 -5.65
CA THR A 463 38.59 2.86 -6.73
C THR A 463 39.84 2.01 -6.92
N LEU A 464 40.49 1.60 -5.82
CA LEU A 464 41.65 0.71 -5.85
C LEU A 464 41.30 -0.66 -6.42
N LEU A 465 40.22 -1.29 -5.97
CA LEU A 465 39.79 -2.60 -6.47
C LEU A 465 39.44 -2.54 -7.96
N ILE A 466 38.74 -1.51 -8.42
CA ILE A 466 38.43 -1.29 -9.84
C ILE A 466 39.72 -1.10 -10.65
N ALA A 467 40.67 -0.29 -10.16
CA ALA A 467 41.96 -0.08 -10.82
C ALA A 467 42.79 -1.37 -10.90
N LEU A 468 42.80 -2.19 -9.86
CA LEU A 468 43.49 -3.49 -9.83
C LEU A 468 42.85 -4.50 -10.79
N ILE A 469 41.51 -4.50 -10.92
CA ILE A 469 40.81 -5.29 -11.94
C ILE A 469 41.24 -4.85 -13.35
N GLY A 470 41.32 -3.54 -13.60
CA GLY A 470 41.81 -2.99 -14.86
C GLY A 470 43.28 -3.33 -15.17
N ARG A 471 44.10 -3.49 -14.12
CA ARG A 471 45.47 -4.01 -14.21
C ARG A 471 45.56 -5.54 -14.25
N GLN A 472 44.43 -6.23 -14.39
CA GLN A 472 44.33 -7.69 -14.50
C GLN A 472 44.81 -8.47 -13.27
N ILE A 473 44.81 -7.85 -12.09
CA ILE A 473 45.16 -8.53 -10.83
C ILE A 473 44.02 -9.47 -10.42
N LYS A 474 44.26 -10.79 -10.46
CA LYS A 474 43.21 -11.81 -10.31
C LYS A 474 42.49 -11.77 -8.96
N ILE A 475 43.20 -11.52 -7.86
CA ILE A 475 42.63 -11.51 -6.49
C ILE A 475 41.64 -10.36 -6.28
N ALA A 476 41.75 -9.25 -7.02
CA ALA A 476 40.82 -8.12 -6.92
C ALA A 476 39.38 -8.47 -7.35
N ARG A 477 39.20 -9.52 -8.17
CA ARG A 477 37.91 -9.95 -8.71
C ARG A 477 36.98 -10.55 -7.64
N PRO A 478 37.38 -11.55 -6.84
CA PRO A 478 36.56 -11.99 -5.71
C PRO A 478 36.48 -10.93 -4.59
N LEU A 479 37.53 -10.13 -4.38
CA LEU A 479 37.52 -9.08 -3.35
C LEU A 479 36.48 -7.99 -3.62
N ILE A 480 36.26 -7.59 -4.89
CA ILE A 480 35.25 -6.56 -5.20
C ILE A 480 33.82 -7.03 -4.89
N VAL A 481 33.49 -8.30 -5.08
CA VAL A 481 32.13 -8.78 -4.74
C VAL A 481 31.94 -8.88 -3.22
N VAL A 482 32.97 -9.29 -2.49
CA VAL A 482 32.95 -9.28 -1.01
C VAL A 482 32.81 -7.85 -0.50
N PHE A 483 33.58 -6.91 -1.06
CA PHE A 483 33.51 -5.50 -0.69
C PHE A 483 32.13 -4.90 -0.98
N VAL A 484 31.55 -5.13 -2.17
CA VAL A 484 30.19 -4.68 -2.48
C VAL A 484 29.18 -5.30 -1.53
N GLY A 485 29.30 -6.60 -1.21
CA GLY A 485 28.44 -7.25 -0.23
C GLY A 485 28.49 -6.58 1.15
N LEU A 486 29.71 -6.32 1.66
CA LEU A 486 29.91 -5.62 2.93
C LEU A 486 29.37 -4.20 2.90
N GLU A 487 29.72 -3.41 1.88
CA GLU A 487 29.22 -2.06 1.65
C GLU A 487 27.69 -2.01 1.69
N MET A 488 27.04 -2.95 1.00
CA MET A 488 25.59 -2.98 0.88
C MET A 488 24.90 -3.42 2.17
N VAL A 489 25.42 -4.46 2.83
CA VAL A 489 24.91 -4.90 4.13
C VAL A 489 25.09 -3.82 5.18
N THR A 490 26.27 -3.16 5.24
CA THR A 490 26.53 -2.05 6.17
C THR A 490 25.54 -0.91 5.96
N ASN A 491 25.32 -0.47 4.72
CA ASN A 491 24.33 0.58 4.46
C ASN A 491 22.92 0.15 4.86
N PHE A 492 22.52 -1.09 4.54
CA PHE A 492 21.19 -1.58 4.88
C PHE A 492 21.00 -1.57 6.40
N VAL A 493 21.96 -2.11 7.16
CA VAL A 493 21.94 -2.12 8.63
C VAL A 493 21.81 -0.70 9.18
N LEU A 494 22.62 0.25 8.70
CA LEU A 494 22.55 1.65 9.12
C LEU A 494 21.21 2.31 8.76
N ALA A 495 20.67 2.03 7.58
CA ALA A 495 19.36 2.54 7.15
C ALA A 495 18.21 2.02 8.03
N THR A 496 18.36 0.81 8.55
CA THR A 496 17.38 0.16 9.44
C THR A 496 17.67 0.33 10.93
N ALA A 497 18.74 1.03 11.32
CA ALA A 497 19.20 1.05 12.72
C ALA A 497 18.18 1.63 13.71
N THR A 498 17.32 2.55 13.24
CA THR A 498 16.26 3.18 14.05
C THR A 498 14.89 2.52 13.86
N LEU A 499 14.81 1.36 13.18
CA LEU A 499 13.55 0.64 13.03
C LEU A 499 13.08 0.07 14.38
N PRO A 500 11.82 0.33 14.77
CA PRO A 500 11.25 -0.26 15.96
C PRO A 500 10.79 -1.69 15.64
N PHE A 501 11.71 -2.64 15.67
CA PHE A 501 11.40 -4.05 15.45
C PHE A 501 10.42 -4.58 16.51
N GLY A 502 9.46 -5.40 16.08
CA GLY A 502 8.60 -6.16 17.00
C GLY A 502 9.29 -7.44 17.46
N ASN A 503 8.65 -8.18 18.37
CA ASN A 503 9.17 -9.45 18.87
C ASN A 503 8.24 -10.61 18.46
N GLU A 504 8.81 -11.62 17.80
CA GLU A 504 8.03 -12.72 17.20
C GLU A 504 7.30 -13.56 18.24
N ALA A 505 7.99 -13.94 19.30
CA ALA A 505 7.39 -14.75 20.36
C ALA A 505 6.28 -13.99 21.11
N ARG A 506 6.45 -12.68 21.30
CA ARG A 506 5.43 -11.80 21.88
C ARG A 506 4.21 -11.68 20.98
N PHE A 507 4.42 -11.47 19.68
CA PHE A 507 3.33 -11.42 18.69
C PHE A 507 2.55 -12.72 18.64
N SER A 508 3.24 -13.86 18.46
CA SER A 508 2.62 -15.19 18.36
C SER A 508 1.77 -15.54 19.58
N ARG A 509 2.28 -15.30 20.81
CA ARG A 509 1.50 -15.50 22.04
C ARG A 509 0.29 -14.58 22.15
N ALA A 510 0.46 -13.30 21.83
CA ALA A 510 -0.62 -12.33 21.90
C ALA A 510 -1.72 -12.65 20.89
N TYR A 511 -1.35 -12.94 19.64
CA TYR A 511 -2.25 -13.38 18.58
C TYR A 511 -3.07 -14.59 19.03
N THR A 512 -2.40 -15.65 19.49
CA THR A 512 -3.07 -16.91 19.89
C THR A 512 -4.09 -16.67 21.02
N ARG A 513 -3.73 -15.86 22.02
CA ARG A 513 -4.63 -15.51 23.13
C ARG A 513 -5.84 -14.70 22.64
N SER A 514 -5.61 -13.74 21.77
CA SER A 514 -6.64 -12.85 21.24
C SER A 514 -7.58 -13.56 20.27
N GLU A 515 -7.08 -14.45 19.44
CA GLU A 515 -7.86 -15.31 18.56
C GLU A 515 -8.78 -16.23 19.38
N ALA A 516 -8.24 -16.95 20.37
CA ALA A 516 -9.04 -17.81 21.24
C ALA A 516 -10.13 -17.02 21.98
N ALA A 517 -9.78 -15.85 22.52
CA ALA A 517 -10.71 -15.02 23.26
C ALA A 517 -11.77 -14.37 22.35
N THR A 518 -11.46 -14.09 21.08
CA THR A 518 -12.43 -13.58 20.11
C THR A 518 -13.39 -14.67 19.68
N ASN A 519 -12.88 -15.85 19.34
CA ASN A 519 -13.68 -17.02 18.96
C ASN A 519 -14.68 -17.40 20.07
N GLN A 520 -14.23 -17.46 21.32
CA GLN A 520 -15.09 -17.74 22.46
C GLN A 520 -16.23 -16.71 22.58
N ARG A 521 -15.93 -15.41 22.38
CA ARG A 521 -16.92 -14.35 22.47
C ARG A 521 -17.88 -14.33 21.30
N GLN A 522 -17.44 -14.68 20.09
CA GLN A 522 -18.34 -14.83 18.95
C GLN A 522 -19.33 -15.97 19.19
N GLN A 523 -18.89 -17.07 19.79
CA GLN A 523 -19.77 -18.15 20.23
C GLN A 523 -20.75 -17.66 21.30
N SER A 524 -20.28 -16.92 22.32
CA SER A 524 -21.17 -16.32 23.34
C SER A 524 -22.15 -15.31 22.76
N GLY A 525 -21.74 -14.47 21.81
CA GLY A 525 -22.62 -13.52 21.13
C GLY A 525 -23.69 -14.22 20.30
N ALA A 526 -23.33 -15.32 19.62
CA ALA A 526 -24.29 -16.15 18.91
C ALA A 526 -25.31 -16.80 19.86
N MET A 527 -24.88 -17.29 21.03
CA MET A 527 -25.78 -17.80 22.07
C MET A 527 -26.71 -16.70 22.62
N LEU A 528 -26.16 -15.52 22.95
CA LEU A 528 -26.96 -14.38 23.42
C LEU A 528 -27.99 -13.91 22.39
N ALA A 529 -27.66 -13.95 21.10
CA ALA A 529 -28.62 -13.65 20.03
C ALA A 529 -29.78 -14.66 20.02
N ALA A 530 -29.49 -15.95 20.20
CA ALA A 530 -30.50 -17.00 20.31
C ALA A 530 -31.39 -16.81 21.55
N ASP A 531 -30.81 -16.52 22.73
CA ASP A 531 -31.55 -16.36 23.99
C ASP A 531 -32.46 -15.12 24.01
N THR A 532 -32.11 -14.07 23.26
CA THR A 532 -32.87 -12.81 23.24
C THR A 532 -34.00 -12.79 22.20
N GLY A 533 -34.20 -13.91 21.46
CA GLY A 533 -35.16 -13.99 20.36
C GLY A 533 -34.81 -13.06 19.20
N ASP A 534 -33.53 -12.73 19.03
CA ASP A 534 -33.04 -11.92 17.92
C ASP A 534 -32.86 -12.79 16.66
N ASP A 535 -33.99 -13.03 15.98
CA ASP A 535 -34.10 -13.84 14.76
C ASP A 535 -33.27 -13.32 13.56
N SER A 536 -32.60 -12.18 13.69
CA SER A 536 -31.88 -11.56 12.56
C SER A 536 -30.59 -12.30 12.17
N GLY A 537 -29.99 -13.06 13.09
CA GLY A 537 -28.79 -13.86 12.90
C GLY A 537 -27.48 -13.08 12.66
N PHE A 538 -27.53 -11.85 12.16
CA PHE A 538 -26.36 -11.02 11.87
C PHE A 538 -26.08 -9.98 12.97
N TYR A 539 -24.80 -9.73 13.22
CA TYR A 539 -24.35 -8.64 14.11
C TYR A 539 -22.95 -8.16 13.74
N ARG A 540 -22.69 -6.89 14.02
CA ARG A 540 -21.33 -6.31 14.01
C ARG A 540 -20.79 -6.19 15.43
N VAL A 541 -19.46 -6.22 15.51
CA VAL A 541 -18.70 -6.14 16.75
C VAL A 541 -17.74 -4.96 16.69
N GLY A 542 -17.74 -4.14 17.75
CA GLY A 542 -16.60 -3.28 18.06
C GLY A 542 -15.66 -4.05 18.98
N ALA A 543 -14.36 -4.05 18.71
CA ALA A 543 -13.39 -4.73 19.57
C ALA A 543 -12.30 -3.77 20.05
N ILE A 544 -11.92 -3.91 21.31
CA ILE A 544 -10.75 -3.24 21.91
C ILE A 544 -9.89 -4.34 22.50
N ASP A 545 -8.75 -4.60 21.88
CA ASP A 545 -7.80 -5.59 22.34
C ASP A 545 -6.51 -4.93 22.84
N HIS A 546 -6.50 -4.60 24.14
CA HIS A 546 -5.33 -4.02 24.79
C HIS A 546 -4.20 -5.04 24.97
N ALA A 547 -4.48 -6.34 24.95
CA ALA A 547 -3.45 -7.37 25.06
C ALA A 547 -2.70 -7.53 23.74
N PHE A 548 -3.42 -7.56 22.62
CA PHE A 548 -2.85 -7.63 21.28
C PHE A 548 -2.13 -6.33 20.91
N SER A 549 -2.68 -5.16 21.27
CA SER A 549 -2.02 -3.88 20.98
C SER A 549 -0.62 -3.79 21.61
N LYS A 550 -0.42 -4.41 22.78
CA LYS A 550 0.89 -4.50 23.42
C LYS A 550 1.88 -5.36 22.62
N ALA A 551 1.47 -6.18 21.65
CA ALA A 551 2.42 -6.97 20.85
C ALA A 551 3.24 -6.12 19.86
N PHE A 552 2.78 -4.91 19.57
CA PHE A 552 3.40 -4.00 18.61
C PHE A 552 4.35 -3.03 19.32
N PRO A 553 5.50 -2.70 18.71
CA PRO A 553 6.46 -1.73 19.25
C PRO A 553 5.98 -0.28 19.10
N GLN A 554 5.03 -0.03 18.21
CA GLN A 554 4.37 1.27 17.99
C GLN A 554 2.90 1.21 18.40
N ALA A 555 2.26 2.37 18.51
CA ALA A 555 0.84 2.47 18.86
C ALA A 555 -0.04 1.73 17.83
N TYR A 556 -0.73 0.68 18.30
CA TYR A 556 -1.65 -0.13 17.52
C TYR A 556 -3.09 0.18 17.92
N SER A 557 -3.92 0.61 16.94
CA SER A 557 -5.30 1.05 17.19
C SER A 557 -6.38 0.01 16.82
N GLY A 558 -6.00 -1.18 16.36
CA GLY A 558 -6.96 -2.26 16.08
C GLY A 558 -7.94 -2.01 14.93
N TYR A 559 -7.66 -1.07 14.00
CA TYR A 559 -8.58 -0.75 12.90
C TYR A 559 -8.96 -1.97 12.04
N ASN A 560 -8.02 -2.92 11.88
CA ASN A 560 -8.18 -4.11 11.06
C ASN A 560 -8.32 -5.39 11.88
N ASP A 561 -8.63 -5.32 13.18
CA ASP A 561 -8.79 -6.51 14.03
C ASP A 561 -9.91 -7.44 13.53
N ALA A 562 -10.92 -6.89 12.84
CA ALA A 562 -11.97 -7.66 12.18
C ALA A 562 -11.40 -8.62 11.11
N MET A 563 -10.41 -8.17 10.33
CA MET A 563 -9.69 -9.03 9.39
C MET A 563 -8.82 -10.05 10.14
N THR A 564 -8.10 -9.59 11.17
CA THR A 564 -7.21 -10.43 11.99
C THR A 564 -7.96 -11.60 12.62
N PHE A 565 -9.13 -11.37 13.23
CA PHE A 565 -9.82 -12.34 14.08
C PHE A 565 -11.20 -12.78 13.56
N ASP A 566 -11.50 -12.52 12.29
CA ASP A 566 -12.66 -13.06 11.57
C ASP A 566 -14.03 -12.70 12.14
N TYR A 567 -14.31 -11.41 12.31
CA TYR A 567 -15.63 -10.94 12.71
C TYR A 567 -16.12 -9.78 11.86
N ALA A 568 -17.44 -9.61 11.78
CA ALA A 568 -18.04 -8.47 11.09
C ALA A 568 -17.81 -7.21 11.92
N GLY A 569 -16.99 -6.29 11.41
CA GLY A 569 -16.57 -5.08 12.12
C GLY A 569 -17.32 -3.82 11.67
N ALA A 570 -16.84 -2.68 12.17
CA ALA A 570 -17.17 -1.34 11.63
C ALA A 570 -15.93 -0.44 11.49
N SER A 571 -14.74 -1.02 11.67
CA SER A 571 -13.45 -0.34 11.57
C SER A 571 -12.68 -0.82 10.34
N SER A 572 -11.86 0.05 9.78
CA SER A 572 -10.92 -0.32 8.72
C SER A 572 -9.79 0.68 8.62
N TYR A 573 -8.60 0.18 8.28
CA TYR A 573 -7.50 0.98 7.76
C TYR A 573 -7.02 0.38 6.44
N SER A 574 -7.20 1.13 5.35
CA SER A 574 -6.67 0.78 4.04
C SER A 574 -6.38 2.03 3.22
N SER A 575 -5.30 2.02 2.46
CA SER A 575 -5.01 3.08 1.46
C SER A 575 -5.96 3.08 0.26
N THR A 576 -6.93 2.15 0.25
CA THR A 576 -7.94 1.96 -0.79
C THR A 576 -9.37 2.05 -0.21
N LEU A 577 -9.52 2.63 0.97
CA LEU A 577 -10.82 2.80 1.63
C LEU A 577 -11.78 3.65 0.77
N ASN A 578 -13.02 3.19 0.64
CA ASN A 578 -14.07 3.89 -0.08
C ASN A 578 -14.45 5.23 0.60
N SER A 579 -14.44 6.34 -0.15
CA SER A 579 -14.69 7.67 0.41
C SER A 579 -16.14 7.90 0.81
N HIS A 580 -17.11 7.25 0.15
CA HIS A 580 -18.53 7.35 0.52
C HIS A 580 -18.79 6.67 1.87
N THR A 581 -18.22 5.48 2.09
CA THR A 581 -18.26 4.78 3.38
C THR A 581 -17.66 5.64 4.48
N LEU A 582 -16.44 6.15 4.25
CA LEU A 582 -15.74 7.05 5.18
C LEU A 582 -16.60 8.27 5.55
N ASN A 583 -17.11 8.99 4.55
CA ASN A 583 -17.87 10.23 4.78
C ASN A 583 -19.18 9.97 5.52
N THR A 584 -19.90 8.91 5.17
CA THR A 584 -21.15 8.52 5.84
C THR A 584 -20.90 8.18 7.30
N MET A 585 -19.90 7.34 7.57
CA MET A 585 -19.49 6.97 8.93
C MET A 585 -19.10 8.22 9.74
N ARG A 586 -18.24 9.09 9.19
CA ARG A 586 -17.80 10.32 9.85
C ARG A 586 -18.96 11.25 10.17
N ASN A 587 -19.90 11.41 9.23
CA ASN A 587 -21.06 12.29 9.40
C ASN A 587 -22.07 11.76 10.44
N LEU A 588 -22.04 10.46 10.74
CA LEU A 588 -22.84 9.82 11.79
C LEU A 588 -22.14 9.78 13.16
N GLY A 589 -20.93 10.34 13.26
CA GLY A 589 -20.20 10.51 14.52
C GLY A 589 -19.08 9.50 14.75
N PHE A 590 -18.88 8.55 13.84
CA PHE A 590 -17.77 7.60 13.92
C PHE A 590 -16.43 8.29 13.70
N PHE A 591 -15.42 7.82 14.41
CA PHE A 591 -14.08 8.38 14.35
C PHE A 591 -13.41 8.10 13.00
N SER A 592 -12.77 9.15 12.45
CA SER A 592 -11.87 9.04 11.32
C SER A 592 -10.71 10.03 11.50
N ARG A 593 -9.48 9.55 11.32
CA ARG A 593 -8.26 10.37 11.39
C ARG A 593 -7.96 11.06 10.05
N ASN A 594 -8.19 10.35 8.95
CA ASN A 594 -7.87 10.75 7.58
C ASN A 594 -8.65 9.90 6.58
N GLU A 595 -8.42 10.11 5.29
CA GLU A 595 -9.12 9.46 4.18
C GLU A 595 -8.92 7.94 4.06
N ARG A 596 -8.18 7.32 4.99
CA ARG A 596 -7.79 5.90 4.94
C ARG A 596 -8.31 5.10 6.13
N ARG A 597 -8.88 5.76 7.15
CA ARG A 597 -9.17 5.13 8.46
C ARG A 597 -10.56 5.50 8.98
N ILE A 598 -11.30 4.48 9.39
CA ILE A 598 -12.55 4.59 10.16
C ILE A 598 -12.51 3.65 11.37
N SER A 599 -13.15 4.06 12.46
CA SER A 599 -13.30 3.23 13.66
C SER A 599 -14.74 3.26 14.19
N PHE A 600 -15.16 2.17 14.82
CA PHE A 600 -16.45 2.10 15.53
C PHE A 600 -16.56 3.09 16.72
N GLN A 601 -15.44 3.67 17.17
CA GLN A 601 -15.43 4.70 18.20
C GLN A 601 -16.29 5.89 17.77
N GLY A 602 -17.03 6.48 18.71
CA GLY A 602 -18.03 7.51 18.39
C GLY A 602 -19.42 6.97 18.05
N SER A 603 -19.63 5.67 18.18
CA SER A 603 -20.95 5.03 18.04
C SER A 603 -21.95 5.62 19.04
N SER A 604 -22.97 6.32 18.51
CA SER A 604 -24.20 6.64 19.21
C SER A 604 -25.20 5.48 19.15
N ALA A 605 -26.24 5.49 19.98
CA ALA A 605 -27.28 4.47 19.91
C ALA A 605 -27.98 4.42 18.53
N PRO A 606 -28.33 5.56 17.88
CA PRO A 606 -28.88 5.52 16.53
C PRO A 606 -27.89 5.02 15.48
N ALA A 607 -26.62 5.42 15.55
CA ALA A 607 -25.60 4.97 14.59
C ALA A 607 -25.24 3.49 14.77
N ALA A 608 -25.19 2.99 16.01
CA ALA A 608 -24.98 1.57 16.30
C ALA A 608 -26.18 0.71 15.85
N GLN A 609 -27.41 1.20 16.06
CA GLN A 609 -28.61 0.55 15.53
C GLN A 609 -28.61 0.53 14.00
N LEU A 610 -28.18 1.60 13.32
CA LEU A 610 -28.05 1.63 11.86
C LEU A 610 -27.17 0.48 11.33
N LEU A 611 -26.05 0.23 11.99
CA LEU A 611 -25.06 -0.76 11.55
C LEU A 611 -25.28 -2.15 12.16
N GLY A 612 -26.30 -2.38 12.99
CA GLY A 612 -26.40 -3.64 13.74
C GLY A 612 -25.16 -3.91 14.59
N LEU A 613 -24.52 -2.87 15.13
CA LEU A 613 -23.38 -2.99 16.05
C LEU A 613 -23.89 -3.36 17.45
N LYS A 614 -23.92 -4.66 17.77
CA LYS A 614 -24.59 -5.18 18.99
C LYS A 614 -23.64 -5.39 20.16
N TYR A 615 -22.36 -5.64 19.89
CA TYR A 615 -21.42 -6.01 20.94
C TYR A 615 -20.15 -5.15 20.90
N LEU A 616 -19.67 -4.82 22.10
CA LEU A 616 -18.33 -4.32 22.33
C LEU A 616 -17.52 -5.41 23.06
N PHE A 617 -16.52 -5.96 22.38
CA PHE A 617 -15.60 -6.94 22.96
C PHE A 617 -14.38 -6.21 23.54
N ARG A 618 -14.12 -6.42 24.83
CA ARG A 618 -12.89 -5.97 25.48
C ARG A 618 -12.03 -7.18 25.80
N VAL A 619 -10.82 -7.21 25.24
CA VAL A 619 -9.83 -8.27 25.42
C VAL A 619 -8.64 -7.71 26.21
N GLY A 620 -8.17 -8.44 27.23
CA GLY A 620 -7.07 -8.01 28.10
C GLY A 620 -7.40 -8.09 29.59
N GLU A 621 -6.84 -7.16 30.39
CA GLU A 621 -6.81 -7.21 31.87
C GLU A 621 -8.19 -7.12 32.55
N LYS A 622 -9.19 -6.55 31.87
CA LYS A 622 -10.60 -6.56 32.30
C LYS A 622 -11.47 -7.06 31.15
N PRO A 623 -11.46 -8.38 30.87
CA PRO A 623 -12.19 -8.92 29.75
C PRO A 623 -13.68 -8.74 30.00
N ALA A 624 -14.40 -8.22 29.00
CA ALA A 624 -15.84 -8.01 29.09
C ALA A 624 -16.48 -8.11 27.71
N VAL A 625 -17.70 -8.64 27.67
CA VAL A 625 -18.63 -8.44 26.55
C VAL A 625 -19.67 -7.46 27.03
N THR A 626 -19.75 -6.30 26.38
CA THR A 626 -20.81 -5.32 26.66
C THR A 626 -21.83 -5.40 25.54
N THR A 627 -23.06 -5.79 25.90
CA THR A 627 -24.20 -5.71 24.99
C THR A 627 -24.60 -4.25 24.85
N LEU A 628 -24.50 -3.74 23.63
CA LEU A 628 -25.08 -2.46 23.24
C LEU A 628 -26.56 -2.76 22.97
N LEU A 629 -27.48 -2.12 23.69
CA LEU A 629 -28.93 -2.41 23.70
C LEU A 629 -29.60 -2.13 22.33
N HIS A 630 -29.25 -2.90 21.31
CA HIS A 630 -29.60 -2.71 19.90
C HIS A 630 -30.02 -4.05 19.27
N ARG A 631 -31.02 -4.02 18.39
CA ARG A 631 -31.64 -5.23 17.80
C ARG A 631 -31.73 -5.18 16.27
N ALA A 632 -30.93 -4.37 15.59
CA ALA A 632 -30.98 -4.31 14.12
C ALA A 632 -30.33 -5.53 13.48
N SER A 633 -30.97 -6.05 12.44
CA SER A 633 -30.39 -6.95 11.46
C SER A 633 -29.47 -6.19 10.48
N LEU A 634 -28.96 -6.90 9.46
CA LEU A 634 -28.20 -6.30 8.37
C LEU A 634 -29.03 -5.25 7.58
N GLY A 635 -30.35 -5.41 7.49
CA GLY A 635 -31.22 -4.48 6.78
C GLY A 635 -32.67 -4.53 7.25
N TYR A 636 -33.38 -3.42 7.16
CA TYR A 636 -34.75 -3.29 7.68
C TYR A 636 -35.54 -2.21 6.93
N MET A 637 -36.87 -2.33 6.96
CA MET A 637 -37.76 -1.40 6.27
C MET A 637 -37.84 -0.05 6.99
N VAL A 638 -37.65 1.02 6.22
CA VAL A 638 -37.72 2.42 6.63
C VAL A 638 -38.65 3.20 5.70
N ASN A 639 -38.96 4.44 6.07
CA ASN A 639 -39.71 5.33 5.21
C ASN A 639 -38.86 5.78 4.00
N ASP A 640 -39.53 6.01 2.86
CA ASP A 640 -38.88 6.37 1.59
C ASP A 640 -38.12 7.70 1.67
N GLN A 641 -38.51 8.61 2.59
CA GLN A 641 -37.80 9.87 2.85
C GLN A 641 -36.31 9.68 3.23
N LEU A 642 -35.90 8.50 3.71
CA LEU A 642 -34.50 8.24 4.02
C LEU A 642 -33.62 8.21 2.76
N ALA A 643 -34.15 7.85 1.59
CA ALA A 643 -33.41 7.89 0.33
C ALA A 643 -32.95 9.31 -0.02
N ASP A 644 -33.80 10.31 0.25
CA ASP A 644 -33.53 11.72 -0.04
C ASP A 644 -32.82 12.45 1.11
N THR A 645 -32.58 11.76 2.23
CA THR A 645 -31.96 12.37 3.40
C THR A 645 -30.47 12.60 3.16
N GLN A 646 -30.03 13.87 3.20
CA GLN A 646 -28.63 14.23 3.06
C GLN A 646 -27.98 14.54 4.41
N LEU A 647 -26.80 13.95 4.65
CA LEU A 647 -25.99 14.22 5.84
C LEU A 647 -25.11 15.46 5.61
N ARG A 648 -24.99 16.30 6.63
CA ARG A 648 -24.17 17.53 6.59
C ARG A 648 -22.79 17.29 7.22
N PRO A 649 -21.69 17.61 6.53
CA PRO A 649 -20.35 17.46 7.09
C PRO A 649 -20.18 18.17 8.45
N GLY A 650 -19.70 17.45 9.46
CA GLY A 650 -19.38 18.00 10.78
C GLY A 650 -20.58 18.37 11.66
N ASP A 651 -21.80 17.99 11.29
CA ASP A 651 -23.04 18.29 12.03
C ASP A 651 -23.67 17.00 12.59
N VAL A 652 -22.89 16.27 13.40
CA VAL A 652 -23.21 14.90 13.84
C VAL A 652 -24.55 14.80 14.56
N LEU A 653 -24.83 15.68 15.52
CA LEU A 653 -26.07 15.61 16.30
C LEU A 653 -27.32 15.84 15.44
N ALA A 654 -27.28 16.79 14.50
CA ALA A 654 -28.37 17.00 13.57
C ALA A 654 -28.47 15.88 12.51
N ASN A 655 -27.34 15.31 12.09
CA ASN A 655 -27.33 14.15 11.21
C ASN A 655 -28.00 12.92 11.82
N LEU A 656 -27.81 12.69 13.13
CA LEU A 656 -28.52 11.63 13.85
C LEU A 656 -30.04 11.89 13.89
N ASN A 657 -30.47 13.16 14.01
CA ASN A 657 -31.87 13.53 13.84
C ASN A 657 -32.36 13.25 12.42
N ARG A 658 -31.63 13.70 11.39
CA ARG A 658 -31.98 13.47 9.97
C ARG A 658 -32.13 11.98 9.67
N LEU A 659 -31.21 11.15 10.16
CA LEU A 659 -31.29 9.68 10.07
C LEU A 659 -32.63 9.16 10.62
N LEU A 660 -32.99 9.53 11.84
CA LEU A 660 -34.20 9.02 12.50
C LEU A 660 -35.48 9.61 11.90
N GLN A 661 -35.45 10.89 11.51
CA GLN A 661 -36.56 11.57 10.84
C GLN A 661 -36.85 10.95 9.47
N GLY A 662 -35.82 10.82 8.63
CA GLY A 662 -35.92 10.14 7.34
C GLY A 662 -36.34 8.68 7.48
N SER A 663 -35.85 7.97 8.50
CA SER A 663 -36.22 6.57 8.74
C SER A 663 -37.68 6.39 9.15
N THR A 664 -38.27 7.39 9.83
CA THR A 664 -39.63 7.33 10.38
C THR A 664 -40.67 8.03 9.52
N GLY A 665 -40.24 8.89 8.58
CA GLY A 665 -41.13 9.79 7.85
C GLY A 665 -41.68 10.93 8.71
N ARG A 666 -41.08 11.21 9.87
CA ARG A 666 -41.59 12.16 10.88
C ARG A 666 -40.56 13.21 11.21
N GLN A 667 -41.03 14.42 11.52
CA GLN A 667 -40.16 15.57 11.84
C GLN A 667 -39.79 15.69 13.34
N ASN A 668 -40.02 14.63 14.13
CA ASN A 668 -39.71 14.64 15.57
C ASN A 668 -38.21 14.88 15.82
N GLN A 669 -37.87 15.64 16.86
CA GLN A 669 -36.49 15.76 17.32
C GLN A 669 -36.16 14.64 18.31
N PHE A 670 -35.36 13.68 17.86
CA PHE A 670 -34.88 12.54 18.67
C PHE A 670 -33.66 12.93 19.50
N MET A 671 -32.73 13.68 18.91
CA MET A 671 -31.60 14.32 19.57
C MET A 671 -32.01 15.73 19.97
N GLN A 672 -32.09 16.01 21.27
CA GLN A 672 -32.51 17.31 21.79
C GLN A 672 -31.35 17.95 22.56
N ALA A 673 -31.11 19.24 22.29
CA ALA A 673 -30.02 19.98 22.92
C ALA A 673 -30.23 20.06 24.44
N ALA A 674 -29.18 19.79 25.22
CA ALA A 674 -29.21 19.98 26.67
C ALA A 674 -29.13 21.48 27.00
N LYS A 675 -29.68 21.90 28.15
CA LYS A 675 -29.44 23.25 28.66
C LYS A 675 -28.07 23.28 29.31
N VAL A 676 -27.19 24.16 28.83
CA VAL A 676 -25.80 24.24 29.31
C VAL A 676 -25.55 25.63 29.91
N HIS A 677 -25.15 25.67 31.17
CA HIS A 677 -24.69 26.90 31.84
C HIS A 677 -23.19 26.79 32.14
N LEU A 678 -22.41 27.70 31.58
CA LEU A 678 -20.98 27.81 31.89
C LEU A 678 -20.83 28.45 33.28
N LEU A 679 -20.30 27.68 34.23
CA LEU A 679 -20.11 28.11 35.62
C LEU A 679 -18.80 28.88 35.78
N SER A 680 -17.70 28.35 35.22
CA SER A 680 -16.40 28.99 35.26
C SER A 680 -15.53 28.53 34.09
N THR A 681 -14.60 29.39 33.69
CA THR A 681 -13.50 29.06 32.79
C THR A 681 -12.20 29.49 33.47
N SER A 682 -11.17 28.65 33.45
CA SER A 682 -9.83 29.03 33.89
C SER A 682 -8.77 28.65 32.88
N GLN A 683 -7.75 29.51 32.77
CA GLN A 683 -6.62 29.35 31.86
C GLN A 683 -5.34 29.45 32.70
N ARG A 684 -4.61 28.34 32.85
CA ARG A 684 -3.31 28.30 33.54
C ARG A 684 -2.27 27.53 32.71
N ARG A 685 -2.53 26.24 32.50
CA ARG A 685 -1.75 25.33 31.63
C ARG A 685 -2.74 24.56 30.75
N GLY A 686 -3.33 25.26 29.79
CA GLY A 686 -4.53 24.84 29.06
C GLY A 686 -5.80 25.47 29.61
N TYR A 687 -6.94 25.05 29.07
CA TYR A 687 -8.28 25.56 29.39
C TYR A 687 -9.02 24.55 30.25
N ARG A 688 -9.73 25.05 31.25
CA ARG A 688 -10.65 24.26 32.07
C ARG A 688 -12.01 24.92 32.09
N TYR A 689 -13.04 24.15 31.75
CA TYR A 689 -14.43 24.58 31.72
C TYR A 689 -15.20 23.80 32.77
N GLN A 690 -15.95 24.50 33.63
CA GLN A 690 -16.94 23.89 34.50
C GLN A 690 -18.33 24.26 33.99
N LEU A 691 -19.12 23.25 33.67
CA LEU A 691 -20.42 23.37 33.05
C LEU A 691 -21.46 22.73 33.96
N LYS A 692 -22.63 23.35 34.06
CA LYS A 692 -23.85 22.75 34.57
C LYS A 692 -24.70 22.33 33.37
N VAL A 693 -24.86 21.03 33.17
CA VAL A 693 -25.60 20.47 32.03
C VAL A 693 -26.90 19.86 32.54
N THR A 694 -28.03 20.35 32.04
CA THR A 694 -29.36 19.85 32.34
C THR A 694 -29.91 19.10 31.14
N ALA A 695 -30.15 17.80 31.30
CA ALA A 695 -30.62 16.92 30.23
C ALA A 695 -32.03 17.31 29.77
N ALA A 696 -32.23 17.45 28.46
CA ALA A 696 -33.55 17.69 27.88
C ALA A 696 -34.40 16.42 27.80
N THR A 697 -33.76 15.25 27.67
CA THR A 697 -34.42 13.96 27.49
C THR A 697 -34.02 12.95 28.56
N SER A 698 -34.88 11.95 28.74
CA SER A 698 -34.52 10.73 29.48
C SER A 698 -33.86 9.73 28.51
N GLY A 699 -32.58 9.42 28.72
CA GLY A 699 -31.82 8.56 27.83
C GLY A 699 -30.32 8.80 27.84
N PRO A 700 -29.57 8.17 26.90
CA PRO A 700 -28.17 8.46 26.66
C PRO A 700 -27.94 9.93 26.31
N GLN A 701 -26.90 10.51 26.90
CA GLN A 701 -26.46 11.88 26.66
C GLN A 701 -25.10 11.86 25.95
N TYR A 702 -24.86 12.86 25.11
CA TYR A 702 -23.68 12.93 24.26
C TYR A 702 -23.06 14.32 24.25
N LEU A 703 -21.76 14.35 24.00
CA LEU A 703 -20.96 15.54 23.76
C LEU A 703 -20.30 15.42 22.38
N TYR A 704 -20.57 16.38 21.50
CA TYR A 704 -19.87 16.55 20.24
C TYR A 704 -19.27 17.95 20.16
N ILE A 705 -17.94 18.02 20.15
CA ILE A 705 -17.23 19.28 19.96
C ILE A 705 -16.65 19.26 18.55
N LYS A 706 -16.96 20.29 17.78
CA LYS A 706 -16.53 20.41 16.39
C LYS A 706 -15.06 20.85 16.32
N ASP A 707 -14.34 20.35 15.32
CA ASP A 707 -12.98 20.74 14.95
C ASP A 707 -11.96 20.68 16.11
N ILE A 708 -12.09 19.68 16.98
CA ILE A 708 -11.21 19.41 18.11
C ILE A 708 -10.47 18.07 17.94
N ASN A 709 -9.24 18.03 18.43
CA ASN A 709 -8.55 16.78 18.68
C ASN A 709 -8.99 16.22 20.05
N VAL A 710 -9.81 15.16 20.08
CA VAL A 710 -10.36 14.65 21.34
C VAL A 710 -9.27 14.01 22.22
N ALA A 711 -8.13 13.60 21.67
CA ALA A 711 -6.97 13.16 22.46
C ALA A 711 -6.44 14.27 23.39
N GLU A 712 -6.71 15.54 23.08
CA GLU A 712 -6.32 16.71 23.88
C GLU A 712 -7.42 17.17 24.84
N VAL A 713 -8.56 16.47 24.89
CA VAL A 713 -9.70 16.79 25.75
C VAL A 713 -9.89 15.71 26.80
N THR A 714 -10.00 16.10 28.07
CA THR A 714 -10.44 15.19 29.13
C THR A 714 -11.74 15.69 29.75
N GLY A 715 -12.73 14.79 29.85
CA GLY A 715 -14.05 15.08 30.40
C GLY A 715 -14.33 14.32 31.69
N TYR A 716 -14.99 14.99 32.64
CA TYR A 716 -15.50 14.41 33.88
C TYR A 716 -16.95 14.82 34.10
N ARG A 717 -17.82 13.86 34.44
CA ARG A 717 -19.22 14.07 34.80
C ARG A 717 -19.38 13.66 36.26
N ASP A 718 -19.74 14.62 37.12
CA ASP A 718 -19.85 14.42 38.58
C ASP A 718 -18.60 13.75 39.20
N GLY A 719 -17.42 14.06 38.66
CA GLY A 719 -16.13 13.49 39.09
C GLY A 719 -15.73 12.20 38.37
N GLU A 720 -16.63 11.52 37.69
CA GLU A 720 -16.33 10.32 36.90
C GLU A 720 -15.85 10.67 35.50
N ARG A 721 -14.75 10.06 35.06
CA ARG A 721 -14.20 10.33 33.74
C ARG A 721 -15.08 9.76 32.64
N PHE A 722 -15.49 10.62 31.70
CA PHE A 722 -15.99 10.22 30.39
C PHE A 722 -15.03 10.83 29.36
N SER A 723 -14.24 10.00 28.69
CA SER A 723 -13.44 10.47 27.55
C SER A 723 -13.36 9.36 26.53
N SER A 724 -13.10 9.71 25.27
CA SER A 724 -12.61 8.71 24.32
C SER A 724 -11.30 8.10 24.82
N ASP A 725 -10.91 6.96 24.25
CA ASP A 725 -9.57 6.43 24.47
C ASP A 725 -8.53 7.51 24.09
N ARG A 726 -7.45 7.64 24.88
CA ARG A 726 -6.46 8.74 24.79
C ARG A 726 -5.73 8.80 23.43
N HIS A 727 -5.94 7.81 22.57
CA HIS A 727 -5.23 7.63 21.30
C HIS A 727 -6.08 7.99 20.07
N THR A 728 -7.09 8.85 20.21
CA THR A 728 -8.07 9.16 19.16
C THR A 728 -7.85 10.56 18.58
N PRO A 729 -6.93 10.73 17.61
CA PRO A 729 -6.61 12.04 17.05
C PRO A 729 -7.72 12.53 16.12
N GLY A 730 -8.60 13.42 16.60
CA GLY A 730 -9.67 14.05 15.80
C GLY A 730 -11.03 14.08 16.50
N ASN A 731 -12.07 14.49 15.76
CA ASN A 731 -13.43 14.64 16.27
C ASN A 731 -14.11 13.28 16.48
N VAL A 732 -14.70 13.08 17.65
CA VAL A 732 -15.50 11.90 17.98
C VAL A 732 -16.68 12.30 18.84
N LEU A 733 -17.82 11.64 18.65
CA LEU A 733 -18.95 11.78 19.56
C LEU A 733 -18.66 11.06 20.89
N MET A 734 -18.65 11.78 21.99
CA MET A 734 -18.40 11.23 23.33
C MET A 734 -19.71 10.93 24.06
N GLY A 735 -19.82 9.75 24.66
CA GLY A 735 -20.95 9.40 25.53
C GLY A 735 -20.78 9.97 26.94
N LEU A 736 -21.82 10.61 27.46
CA LEU A 736 -21.90 11.15 28.83
C LEU A 736 -22.66 10.23 29.79
N GLY A 737 -22.97 9.00 29.38
CA GLY A 737 -23.83 8.09 30.13
C GLY A 737 -25.32 8.43 29.99
N ARG A 738 -26.16 7.80 30.82
CA ARG A 738 -27.64 7.98 30.80
C ARG A 738 -28.06 8.99 31.87
N MET A 739 -29.10 9.77 31.57
CA MET A 739 -29.72 10.76 32.48
C MET A 739 -31.25 10.76 32.32
N LYS A 740 -31.97 11.27 33.32
CA LYS A 740 -33.41 11.58 33.24
C LYS A 740 -33.62 13.01 32.72
N ALA A 741 -34.74 13.27 32.04
CA ALA A 741 -35.11 14.62 31.64
C ALA A 741 -35.17 15.56 32.86
N GLY A 742 -34.61 16.76 32.75
CA GLY A 742 -34.49 17.73 33.85
C GLY A 742 -33.36 17.44 34.85
N GLN A 743 -32.75 16.25 34.81
CA GLN A 743 -31.59 15.95 35.66
C GLN A 743 -30.42 16.86 35.30
N THR A 744 -29.77 17.41 36.32
CA THR A 744 -28.63 18.29 36.16
C THR A 744 -27.36 17.63 36.69
N THR A 745 -26.26 17.76 35.95
CA THR A 745 -24.93 17.22 36.28
C THR A 745 -23.85 18.28 36.12
N ARG A 746 -22.75 18.14 36.85
CA ARG A 746 -21.55 18.97 36.66
C ARG A 746 -20.62 18.29 35.68
N VAL A 747 -20.36 18.96 34.57
CA VAL A 747 -19.37 18.52 33.58
C VAL A 747 -18.12 19.39 33.67
N THR A 748 -16.96 18.77 33.85
CA THR A 748 -15.66 19.44 33.76
C THR A 748 -14.95 19.00 32.49
N LEU A 749 -14.57 19.94 31.65
CA LEU A 749 -13.73 19.69 30.48
C LEU A 749 -12.38 20.36 30.67
N THR A 750 -11.30 19.67 30.35
CA THR A 750 -9.97 20.26 30.22
C THR A 750 -9.46 20.05 28.81
N SER A 751 -8.89 21.09 28.20
CA SER A 751 -8.38 21.04 26.84
C SER A 751 -7.08 21.82 26.68
N VAL A 752 -6.28 21.42 25.68
CA VAL A 752 -5.07 22.17 25.29
C VAL A 752 -5.45 23.48 24.58
N HIS A 753 -6.44 23.41 23.67
CA HIS A 753 -6.95 24.55 22.89
C HIS A 753 -8.34 25.01 23.37
N PRO A 754 -8.74 26.28 23.12
CA PRO A 754 -10.03 26.79 23.56
C PRO A 754 -11.18 26.09 22.86
N LEU A 755 -12.17 25.63 23.63
CA LEU A 755 -13.38 24.98 23.13
C LEU A 755 -14.43 26.05 22.77
N ARG A 756 -14.97 25.99 21.55
CA ARG A 756 -16.00 26.92 21.06
C ARG A 756 -17.38 26.26 21.07
N GLN A 757 -18.43 27.09 21.16
CA GLN A 757 -19.83 26.68 21.03
C GLN A 757 -20.28 25.57 21.99
N LEU A 758 -19.69 25.50 23.20
CA LEU A 758 -20.00 24.46 24.21
C LEU A 758 -21.49 24.35 24.55
N SER A 759 -22.26 25.43 24.44
CA SER A 759 -23.72 25.40 24.69
C SER A 759 -24.50 24.57 23.66
N GLN A 760 -23.95 24.39 22.45
CA GLN A 760 -24.55 23.61 21.37
C GLN A 760 -23.95 22.20 21.23
N SER A 761 -22.93 21.88 22.03
CA SER A 761 -22.18 20.63 21.94
C SER A 761 -22.83 19.45 22.66
N PHE A 762 -23.89 19.66 23.45
CA PHE A 762 -24.51 18.65 24.29
C PHE A 762 -25.92 18.31 23.81
N ALA A 763 -26.21 17.02 23.63
CA ALA A 763 -27.56 16.58 23.32
C ALA A 763 -27.89 15.21 23.93
N GLY A 764 -29.16 15.03 24.26
CA GLY A 764 -29.73 13.78 24.74
C GLY A 764 -30.57 13.10 23.67
N LEU A 765 -30.53 11.77 23.63
CA LEU A 765 -31.46 10.97 22.83
C LEU A 765 -32.76 10.78 23.63
N ASP A 766 -33.91 11.05 23.02
CA ASP A 766 -35.21 10.65 23.54
C ASP A 766 -35.33 9.12 23.44
N GLN A 767 -35.10 8.44 24.57
CA GLN A 767 -35.13 6.99 24.63
C GLN A 767 -36.51 6.42 24.31
N ALA A 768 -37.60 7.08 24.69
CA ALA A 768 -38.94 6.55 24.47
C ALA A 768 -39.28 6.57 22.97
N ALA A 769 -39.04 7.71 22.31
CA ALA A 769 -39.20 7.84 20.86
C ALA A 769 -38.30 6.85 20.11
N PHE A 770 -37.05 6.70 20.54
CA PHE A 770 -36.08 5.78 19.94
C PHE A 770 -36.50 4.31 20.10
N THR A 771 -36.92 3.88 21.30
CA THR A 771 -37.39 2.51 21.54
C THR A 771 -38.63 2.19 20.71
N LYS A 772 -39.56 3.14 20.55
CA LYS A 772 -40.74 2.98 19.69
C LYS A 772 -40.35 2.77 18.22
N TRP A 773 -39.37 3.52 17.73
CA TRP A 773 -38.81 3.29 16.40
C TRP A 773 -38.15 1.92 16.28
N GLN A 774 -37.32 1.51 17.24
CA GLN A 774 -36.70 0.19 17.27
C GLN A 774 -37.74 -0.95 17.21
N GLN A 775 -38.82 -0.85 17.98
CA GLN A 775 -39.92 -1.81 17.96
C GLN A 775 -40.65 -1.85 16.60
N THR A 776 -40.71 -0.73 15.89
CA THR A 776 -41.34 -0.66 14.56
C THR A 776 -40.48 -1.39 13.53
N ILE A 777 -39.18 -1.09 13.48
CA ILE A 777 -38.28 -1.73 12.51
C ILE A 777 -38.04 -3.22 12.82
N ALA A 778 -38.12 -3.63 14.10
CA ALA A 778 -37.97 -5.03 14.51
C ALA A 778 -38.99 -5.98 13.86
N LYS A 779 -40.16 -5.48 13.46
CA LYS A 779 -41.20 -6.26 12.79
C LYS A 779 -40.95 -6.45 11.28
N HIS A 780 -40.11 -5.60 10.70
CA HIS A 780 -39.88 -5.50 9.25
C HIS A 780 -38.38 -5.58 8.93
N GLN A 781 -37.70 -6.55 9.53
CA GLN A 781 -36.28 -6.78 9.31
C GLN A 781 -36.05 -7.81 8.19
N LEU A 782 -34.98 -7.63 7.44
CA LEU A 782 -34.42 -8.65 6.58
C LEU A 782 -33.82 -9.76 7.44
N LYS A 783 -34.46 -10.93 7.42
CA LYS A 783 -33.96 -12.15 8.05
C LYS A 783 -33.10 -12.91 7.06
N LEU A 784 -31.79 -12.96 7.28
CA LEU A 784 -30.88 -13.68 6.39
C LEU A 784 -31.08 -15.19 6.55
N ARG A 785 -31.11 -15.93 5.43
CA ARG A 785 -31.24 -17.40 5.45
C ARG A 785 -30.02 -18.09 6.07
N ASN A 786 -28.83 -17.50 5.92
CA ASN A 786 -27.59 -18.01 6.50
C ASN A 786 -26.69 -16.83 6.93
N ALA A 787 -27.01 -16.23 8.08
CA ALA A 787 -26.28 -15.07 8.58
C ALA A 787 -24.81 -15.37 8.91
N GLN A 788 -24.48 -16.61 9.26
CA GLN A 788 -23.11 -17.06 9.56
C GLN A 788 -22.24 -17.06 8.29
N SER A 789 -22.82 -17.30 7.12
CA SER A 789 -22.09 -17.29 5.84
C SER A 789 -21.63 -15.90 5.39
N VAL A 790 -22.06 -14.82 6.04
CA VAL A 790 -21.71 -13.43 5.66
C VAL A 790 -20.19 -13.19 5.67
N LEU A 791 -19.44 -13.88 6.53
CA LEU A 791 -17.98 -13.75 6.60
C LEU A 791 -17.26 -14.49 5.47
N THR A 792 -17.81 -15.60 5.00
CA THR A 792 -17.18 -16.46 3.96
C THR A 792 -17.72 -16.17 2.56
N HIS A 793 -18.98 -15.76 2.45
CA HIS A 793 -19.74 -15.54 1.22
C HIS A 793 -20.38 -14.15 1.20
N GLY A 794 -19.68 -13.13 1.72
CA GLY A 794 -20.21 -11.77 1.86
C GLY A 794 -20.70 -11.12 0.56
N ALA A 795 -20.29 -11.63 -0.61
CA ALA A 795 -20.79 -11.20 -1.91
C ALA A 795 -22.17 -11.78 -2.29
N ASN A 796 -22.70 -12.77 -1.59
CA ASN A 796 -23.98 -13.40 -1.90
C ASN A 796 -24.84 -13.49 -0.64
N LEU A 797 -25.84 -12.63 -0.55
CA LEU A 797 -26.74 -12.56 0.60
C LEU A 797 -28.16 -12.87 0.13
N THR A 798 -28.89 -13.68 0.90
CA THR A 798 -30.30 -13.94 0.64
C THR A 798 -31.05 -13.89 1.96
N GLY A 799 -32.18 -13.19 1.97
CA GLY A 799 -33.02 -13.08 3.14
C GLY A 799 -34.48 -12.85 2.77
N GLU A 800 -35.31 -12.90 3.79
CA GLU A 800 -36.75 -12.69 3.69
C GLU A 800 -37.15 -11.46 4.50
N VAL A 801 -38.08 -10.68 3.97
CA VAL A 801 -38.58 -9.48 4.62
C VAL A 801 -40.09 -9.38 4.40
N THR A 802 -40.80 -8.99 5.46
CA THR A 802 -42.22 -8.64 5.37
C THR A 802 -42.35 -7.12 5.33
N VAL A 803 -43.01 -6.61 4.30
CA VAL A 803 -43.15 -5.19 4.01
C VAL A 803 -44.57 -4.73 4.31
N GLY A 804 -44.68 -3.67 5.12
CA GLY A 804 -45.96 -3.03 5.44
C GLY A 804 -46.38 -2.00 4.41
N SER A 805 -47.46 -1.26 4.68
CA SER A 805 -48.00 -0.26 3.75
C SER A 805 -47.22 1.05 3.70
N THR A 806 -46.54 1.43 4.79
CA THR A 806 -45.90 2.76 4.96
C THR A 806 -44.39 2.78 4.72
N ASN A 807 -43.66 1.75 5.16
CA ASN A 807 -42.20 1.68 5.06
C ASN A 807 -41.84 0.76 3.90
N ARG A 808 -41.55 1.34 2.73
CA ARG A 808 -41.34 0.63 1.47
C ARG A 808 -39.88 0.61 1.02
N LEU A 809 -39.00 1.33 1.71
CA LEU A 809 -37.57 1.31 1.44
C LEU A 809 -36.89 0.29 2.37
N LEU A 810 -36.35 -0.79 1.81
CA LEU A 810 -35.42 -1.67 2.51
C LEU A 810 -34.06 -0.99 2.53
N MET A 811 -33.60 -0.54 3.70
CA MET A 811 -32.23 -0.08 3.88
C MET A 811 -31.35 -1.25 4.32
N VAL A 812 -30.22 -1.43 3.66
CA VAL A 812 -29.22 -2.43 3.99
C VAL A 812 -27.94 -1.72 4.42
N SER A 813 -27.44 -2.07 5.59
CA SER A 813 -26.27 -1.44 6.23
C SER A 813 -24.93 -1.86 5.60
N VAL A 814 -24.90 -1.97 4.27
CA VAL A 814 -23.70 -2.16 3.45
C VAL A 814 -23.49 -0.91 2.61
N PRO A 815 -22.23 -0.54 2.30
CA PRO A 815 -21.96 0.55 1.39
C PRO A 815 -22.64 0.38 0.04
N TYR A 816 -23.16 1.49 -0.48
CA TYR A 816 -23.63 1.55 -1.85
C TYR A 816 -22.46 1.40 -2.83
N ASP A 817 -22.57 0.44 -3.72
CA ASP A 817 -21.65 0.23 -4.84
C ASP A 817 -22.48 -0.23 -6.05
N LYS A 818 -22.14 0.21 -7.27
CA LYS A 818 -22.84 -0.24 -8.49
C LYS A 818 -22.57 -1.72 -8.82
N GLY A 819 -21.64 -2.36 -8.11
CA GLY A 819 -21.40 -3.79 -8.15
C GLY A 819 -22.49 -4.62 -7.47
N TRP A 820 -23.35 -4.02 -6.63
CA TRP A 820 -24.50 -4.71 -6.05
C TRP A 820 -25.63 -4.88 -7.07
N GLN A 821 -25.99 -6.13 -7.30
CA GLN A 821 -27.16 -6.55 -8.07
C GLN A 821 -28.19 -7.11 -7.09
N VAL A 822 -29.43 -6.63 -7.16
CA VAL A 822 -30.49 -7.06 -6.25
C VAL A 822 -31.64 -7.66 -7.05
N THR A 823 -32.15 -8.78 -6.59
CA THR A 823 -33.39 -9.38 -7.08
C THR A 823 -34.41 -9.52 -5.95
N VAL A 824 -35.67 -9.24 -6.25
CA VAL A 824 -36.82 -9.39 -5.36
C VAL A 824 -37.72 -10.45 -6.00
N ASP A 825 -37.94 -11.56 -5.31
CA ASP A 825 -38.70 -12.72 -5.80
C ASP A 825 -38.22 -13.20 -7.19
N GLY A 826 -36.89 -13.22 -7.37
CA GLY A 826 -36.22 -13.60 -8.62
C GLY A 826 -36.18 -12.52 -9.71
N THR A 827 -36.87 -11.40 -9.54
CA THR A 827 -36.89 -10.30 -10.52
C THR A 827 -35.87 -9.22 -10.16
N ALA A 828 -35.05 -8.79 -11.13
CA ALA A 828 -34.06 -7.74 -10.90
C ALA A 828 -34.72 -6.39 -10.58
N VAL A 829 -34.20 -5.69 -9.58
CA VAL A 829 -34.70 -4.37 -9.15
C VAL A 829 -33.57 -3.35 -9.08
N ALA A 830 -33.90 -2.09 -9.32
CA ALA A 830 -32.95 -0.99 -9.20
C ALA A 830 -32.59 -0.76 -7.72
N THR A 831 -31.31 -0.49 -7.47
CA THR A 831 -30.82 -0.07 -6.16
C THR A 831 -30.85 1.45 -6.06
N THR A 832 -31.05 1.95 -4.85
CA THR A 832 -31.03 3.38 -4.53
C THR A 832 -29.94 3.62 -3.48
N LYS A 833 -29.34 4.81 -3.52
CA LYS A 833 -28.36 5.24 -2.53
C LYS A 833 -29.09 5.90 -1.35
N VAL A 834 -28.76 5.48 -0.13
CA VAL A 834 -29.34 5.99 1.11
C VAL A 834 -28.28 6.82 1.85
N MET A 835 -28.62 8.04 2.25
CA MET A 835 -27.70 8.98 2.95
C MET A 835 -26.34 9.18 2.26
N ASP A 836 -26.35 9.11 0.93
CA ASP A 836 -25.17 9.16 0.07
C ASP A 836 -24.08 8.08 0.33
N GLY A 837 -24.40 6.97 1.01
CA GLY A 837 -23.40 5.94 1.26
C GLY A 837 -23.86 4.52 1.55
N LEU A 838 -25.14 4.27 1.81
CA LEU A 838 -25.67 2.92 2.08
C LEU A 838 -26.59 2.42 0.97
N LEU A 839 -26.76 1.11 0.87
CA LEU A 839 -27.61 0.47 -0.11
C LEU A 839 -29.09 0.51 0.31
N GLY A 840 -29.97 0.84 -0.64
CA GLY A 840 -31.42 0.82 -0.48
C GLY A 840 -32.12 0.14 -1.65
N VAL A 841 -33.30 -0.43 -1.39
CA VAL A 841 -34.15 -1.10 -2.38
C VAL A 841 -35.62 -0.81 -2.08
N HIS A 842 -36.36 -0.29 -3.05
CA HIS A 842 -37.81 -0.09 -2.88
C HIS A 842 -38.54 -1.42 -3.09
N LEU A 843 -39.44 -1.74 -2.17
CA LEU A 843 -40.24 -2.97 -2.16
C LEU A 843 -41.73 -2.63 -2.09
N THR A 844 -42.54 -3.50 -2.70
CA THR A 844 -44.00 -3.45 -2.56
C THR A 844 -44.45 -4.03 -1.21
N PRO A 845 -45.67 -3.71 -0.73
CA PRO A 845 -46.23 -4.40 0.42
C PRO A 845 -46.39 -5.91 0.17
N GLY A 846 -46.00 -6.74 1.13
CA GLY A 846 -46.03 -8.20 0.97
C GLY A 846 -44.86 -8.91 1.65
N GLN A 847 -44.78 -10.23 1.47
CA GLN A 847 -43.60 -11.01 1.82
C GLN A 847 -42.72 -11.13 0.59
N HIS A 848 -41.42 -10.87 0.77
CA HIS A 848 -40.47 -10.85 -0.33
C HIS A 848 -39.20 -11.62 0.05
N GLN A 849 -38.69 -12.38 -0.91
CA GLN A 849 -37.33 -12.87 -0.88
C GLN A 849 -36.43 -11.84 -1.57
N VAL A 850 -35.40 -11.37 -0.86
CA VAL A 850 -34.41 -10.43 -1.38
C VAL A 850 -33.06 -11.12 -1.47
N THR A 851 -32.48 -11.11 -2.67
CA THR A 851 -31.13 -11.63 -2.93
C THR A 851 -30.23 -10.49 -3.40
N LEU A 852 -29.08 -10.34 -2.75
CA LEU A 852 -28.04 -9.38 -3.09
C LEU A 852 -26.80 -10.13 -3.57
N GLN A 853 -26.32 -9.81 -4.76
CA GLN A 853 -25.09 -10.35 -5.34
C GLN A 853 -24.13 -9.23 -5.67
N TYR A 854 -22.92 -9.27 -5.12
CA TYR A 854 -21.86 -8.32 -5.43
C TYR A 854 -20.96 -8.86 -6.54
N ARG A 855 -20.87 -8.10 -7.64
CA ARG A 855 -19.95 -8.36 -8.75
C ARG A 855 -19.11 -7.10 -8.99
N PRO A 856 -17.77 -7.17 -8.83
CA PRO A 856 -16.91 -6.02 -9.08
C PRO A 856 -17.17 -5.41 -10.46
N GLN A 857 -17.33 -4.09 -10.50
CA GLN A 857 -17.52 -3.36 -11.75
C GLN A 857 -16.36 -3.60 -12.70
N GLY A 858 -16.63 -3.76 -14.00
CA GLY A 858 -15.59 -4.01 -15.00
C GLY A 858 -15.01 -5.42 -15.01
N LEU A 859 -15.40 -6.33 -14.10
CA LEU A 859 -14.86 -7.70 -14.08
C LEU A 859 -15.21 -8.49 -15.35
N LEU A 860 -16.47 -8.40 -15.81
CA LEU A 860 -16.91 -9.07 -17.04
C LEU A 860 -16.18 -8.54 -18.27
N VAL A 861 -16.14 -7.21 -18.42
CA VAL A 861 -15.43 -6.55 -19.53
C VAL A 861 -13.94 -6.88 -19.49
N GLY A 862 -13.33 -6.83 -18.31
CA GLY A 862 -11.93 -7.20 -18.11
C GLY A 862 -11.67 -8.66 -18.47
N GLY A 863 -12.57 -9.57 -18.07
CA GLY A 863 -12.50 -10.99 -18.43
C GLY A 863 -12.58 -11.21 -19.94
N ILE A 864 -13.49 -10.54 -20.64
CA ILE A 864 -13.60 -10.60 -22.10
C ILE A 864 -12.32 -10.09 -22.76
N LEU A 865 -11.79 -8.94 -22.34
CA LEU A 865 -10.56 -8.36 -22.89
C LEU A 865 -9.34 -9.26 -22.63
N THR A 866 -9.24 -9.86 -21.44
CA THR A 866 -8.21 -10.84 -21.13
C THR A 866 -8.34 -12.08 -22.02
N LEU A 867 -9.54 -12.60 -22.23
CA LEU A 867 -9.78 -13.75 -23.13
C LEU A 867 -9.37 -13.42 -24.58
N VAL A 868 -9.74 -12.24 -25.08
CA VAL A 868 -9.27 -11.76 -26.41
C VAL A 868 -7.75 -11.72 -26.45
N GLY A 869 -7.10 -11.19 -25.41
CA GLY A 869 -5.65 -11.19 -25.29
C GLY A 869 -5.05 -12.60 -25.32
N LEU A 870 -5.65 -13.56 -24.61
CA LEU A 870 -5.22 -14.96 -24.61
C LEU A 870 -5.38 -15.60 -26.00
N CYS A 871 -6.48 -15.35 -26.70
CA CYS A 871 -6.67 -15.80 -28.08
C CYS A 871 -5.59 -15.24 -29.01
N LEU A 872 -5.25 -13.96 -28.90
CA LEU A 872 -4.16 -13.33 -29.65
C LEU A 872 -2.80 -13.99 -29.35
N VAL A 873 -2.53 -14.32 -28.08
CA VAL A 873 -1.32 -15.07 -27.68
C VAL A 873 -1.25 -16.44 -28.37
N VAL A 874 -2.36 -17.20 -28.36
CA VAL A 874 -2.43 -18.53 -28.99
C VAL A 874 -2.22 -18.43 -30.50
N LEU A 875 -2.84 -17.45 -31.17
CA LEU A 875 -2.67 -17.21 -32.60
C LEU A 875 -1.21 -16.88 -32.95
N MET A 876 -0.55 -16.01 -32.17
CA MET A 876 0.87 -15.68 -32.36
C MET A 876 1.78 -16.89 -32.16
N ALA A 877 1.51 -17.72 -31.15
CA ALA A 877 2.27 -18.95 -30.92
C ALA A 877 2.10 -19.96 -32.06
N GLY A 878 0.86 -20.14 -32.54
CA GLY A 878 0.55 -21.06 -33.66
C GLY A 878 1.20 -20.66 -34.98
N VAL A 879 1.21 -19.36 -35.31
CA VAL A 879 1.91 -18.86 -36.52
C VAL A 879 3.41 -19.12 -36.45
N ARG A 880 4.02 -19.02 -35.26
CA ARG A 880 5.45 -19.31 -35.07
C ARG A 880 5.76 -20.79 -35.27
N VAL A 881 4.94 -21.70 -34.73
CA VAL A 881 5.12 -23.15 -34.91
C VAL A 881 5.00 -23.53 -36.39
N ARG A 882 4.00 -23.00 -37.11
CA ARG A 882 3.84 -23.25 -38.55
C ARG A 882 5.03 -22.76 -39.37
N ARG A 883 5.58 -21.58 -39.06
CA ARG A 883 6.79 -21.06 -39.73
C ARG A 883 8.03 -21.91 -39.47
N VAL A 884 8.20 -22.42 -38.25
CA VAL A 884 9.32 -23.31 -37.91
C VAL A 884 9.14 -24.71 -38.52
N ALA A 885 7.90 -25.17 -38.74
CA ALA A 885 7.63 -26.43 -39.43
C ALA A 885 7.74 -26.32 -40.96
N SER A 886 7.66 -25.10 -41.52
CA SER A 886 7.82 -24.81 -42.96
C SER A 886 9.24 -24.37 -43.36
N GLU A 887 10.08 -24.01 -42.38
CA GLU A 887 11.53 -23.78 -42.52
C GLU A 887 12.28 -25.09 -42.27
#